data_AF-A0A2T1CD33-F1
#
_entry.id   AF-A0A2T1CD33-F1
#
_cell.length_a   1.000
_cell.length_b   1.000
_cell.length_c   1.000
_cell.angle_alpha   90.00
_cell.angle_beta   90.00
_cell.angle_gamma   90.00
#
_symmetry.space_group_name_H-M   'P 1'
#
loop_
_entity.id
_entity.type
_entity.pdbx_description
1 polymer ?
#
loop_
_entity_poly.entity_id
_entity_poly.type
_entity_poly.pdbx_seq_one_letter_code
_entity_poly.pdbx_strand_id
1 'polypeptide(L)'
;KWAMLRRKPKLDKKVAITVFSFPPDKGNVGTAAYLDVFGSIYEVLKALKGNGYDLPELPESAEKLMQEVIHDATAQYQSPELNVAYRMSVAEYEEFTPYSERLQENWGPPPGHLNSDGQNLLIFGKHFGNVFIGVQPTFGYEGDPMRLLFSRSASPHHGFAAYYTYLERIWGADAVLHFGTHGSLEFMPGKQMGMSIDCYPDSLIGKIPNLYYYAANNPSEATIAKRRSYAETISYLTPPAENAGLYKGLQELSELIASYQTLKGTGRGVPIVDAIVEKCRLVNLDKDIALPPEQERGVAAGMTAEERDNLVGLVYRKLMEIESRLLPCGLHIIGKPPTAEEAIATLVNIANLDREEDNLLSLPRIIANSLGRDIEDVYTNSDKGILVDVELLQSITLACRDAVGALVKEQTDAEGRVSLVSKLNFFNMGKKTPWIESLHAAGYKNVDPEPIKPLFEYLEFCLKQVCADNELGALLRALEGEYVLPGPGGDPIRNPDVLPTGKNMHALDPQSIPTTGAIKSAKVVVDRLLERQRTDNDGNYPETIAVVLWVTDNIKTYGESLAQVMWMVGVKPVPDALGRVNKLELLSLEELGRPRIDVVINCSGVFRDLFINQMNLLDRAVKMAAEADEPLEMNFVRKHALKQAEEMGINLRQAATRVFSNASGSYSSNVNLAVENSTWESEAELQEMYLTRKSFAFSSDNPGTMEQDRQIFESSLKTAEVTFQNLDSAEISLTDVSHYFDSDPTKLIGSLRADGKKPTSFVADTTTANAQVRTLSETVRLDSRTKLLNPKWYEGMLSHGYEGVREISKRLVNTTGWSATAGAVDNWVYEDVNGTFIQDEEMQKRLLNLNPHSFRKIVSTLLEVNGRGYWETSESNLDRLRELYQEVEDRIEGVE
;
A
#
# COMPACT_ATOMS: atom_id res chain seq x y z
N LYS A 1 22.81 -20.71 16.87
CA LYS A 1 23.32 -19.33 16.85
C LYS A 1 22.57 -18.39 17.79
N TRP A 2 21.24 -18.43 17.88
CA TRP A 2 20.47 -17.73 18.92
C TRP A 2 20.99 -17.91 20.35
N ALA A 3 21.29 -19.15 20.78
CA ALA A 3 21.90 -19.38 22.10
C ALA A 3 23.30 -18.76 22.28
N MET A 4 24.03 -18.52 21.19
CA MET A 4 25.32 -17.83 21.24
C MET A 4 25.13 -16.32 21.43
N LEU A 5 24.09 -15.70 20.84
CA LEU A 5 23.76 -14.29 21.11
C LEU A 5 23.56 -14.04 22.61
N ARG A 6 22.95 -14.99 23.33
CA ARG A 6 22.77 -14.89 24.79
C ARG A 6 24.08 -15.01 25.58
N ARG A 7 25.05 -15.76 25.08
CA ARG A 7 26.29 -16.11 25.80
C ARG A 7 27.46 -15.17 25.48
N LYS A 8 27.52 -14.67 24.24
CA LYS A 8 28.63 -13.85 23.77
C LYS A 8 28.58 -12.47 24.44
N PRO A 9 29.70 -11.96 25.00
CA PRO A 9 29.73 -10.62 25.58
C PRO A 9 29.35 -9.55 24.54
N LYS A 10 28.65 -8.49 24.95
CA LYS A 10 28.20 -7.41 24.05
C LYS A 10 29.33 -6.78 23.24
N LEU A 11 30.49 -6.56 23.87
CA LEU A 11 31.68 -6.00 23.22
C LEU A 11 32.16 -6.86 22.05
N ASP A 12 31.92 -8.18 22.09
CA ASP A 12 32.37 -9.12 21.06
C ASP A 12 31.28 -9.45 20.03
N LYS A 13 30.05 -8.94 20.20
CA LYS A 13 28.94 -9.20 19.28
C LYS A 13 29.11 -8.41 18.00
N LYS A 14 29.15 -9.14 16.88
CA LYS A 14 29.20 -8.60 15.53
C LYS A 14 27.80 -8.52 14.92
N VAL A 15 27.33 -7.32 14.63
CA VAL A 15 26.00 -7.06 14.06
C VAL A 15 26.12 -6.52 12.65
N ALA A 16 25.64 -7.28 11.67
CA ALA A 16 25.52 -6.80 10.30
C ALA A 16 24.19 -6.05 10.16
N ILE A 17 24.20 -4.90 9.50
CA ILE A 17 23.03 -4.13 9.10
C ILE A 17 22.99 -4.13 7.57
N THR A 18 21.95 -4.72 7.00
CA THR A 18 21.79 -4.86 5.56
C THR A 18 20.77 -3.84 5.05
N VAL A 19 21.22 -3.01 4.10
CA VAL A 19 20.41 -2.00 3.41
C VAL A 19 20.10 -2.46 1.99
N PHE A 20 18.87 -2.27 1.52
CA PHE A 20 18.45 -2.67 0.17
C PHE A 20 18.68 -1.55 -0.84
N SER A 21 19.11 -1.91 -2.06
CA SER A 21 19.25 -1.01 -3.20
C SER A 21 18.30 -1.41 -4.33
N PHE A 22 16.99 -1.36 -4.08
CA PHE A 22 16.00 -1.85 -5.05
C PHE A 22 15.01 -0.76 -5.48
N PRO A 23 14.80 -0.57 -6.81
CA PRO A 23 15.59 -1.09 -7.95
C PRO A 23 17.08 -0.69 -7.91
N PRO A 24 17.99 -1.41 -8.60
CA PRO A 24 19.44 -1.16 -8.58
C PRO A 24 19.80 0.16 -9.27
N ASP A 25 19.57 1.24 -8.56
CA ASP A 25 20.25 2.51 -8.79
C ASP A 25 20.88 2.90 -7.45
N LYS A 26 22.04 3.56 -7.50
CA LYS A 26 22.67 4.14 -6.30
C LYS A 26 21.68 5.08 -5.61
N GLY A 27 20.77 5.72 -6.38
CA GLY A 27 19.60 6.49 -5.95
C GLY A 27 18.62 5.83 -4.97
N ASN A 28 18.56 4.49 -4.98
CA ASN A 28 17.57 3.69 -4.26
C ASN A 28 18.20 2.87 -3.11
N VAL A 29 19.45 3.14 -2.76
CA VAL A 29 20.04 2.57 -1.53
C VAL A 29 19.24 3.09 -0.34
N GLY A 30 18.67 2.18 0.45
CA GLY A 30 17.79 2.52 1.57
C GLY A 30 16.29 2.38 1.29
N THR A 31 15.85 1.54 0.33
CA THR A 31 14.41 1.38 0.08
C THR A 31 13.68 0.67 1.23
N ALA A 32 12.81 1.41 1.91
CA ALA A 32 11.91 0.88 2.93
C ALA A 32 10.60 1.71 2.95
N ALA A 33 9.45 1.04 3.12
CA ALA A 33 8.16 1.74 3.12
C ALA A 33 8.09 2.77 4.26
N TYR A 34 7.98 4.05 3.88
CA TYR A 34 7.85 5.19 4.80
C TYR A 34 8.91 5.25 5.90
N LEU A 35 10.14 4.86 5.61
CA LEU A 35 11.23 4.85 6.58
C LEU A 35 12.40 5.67 6.04
N ASP A 36 12.95 6.52 6.90
CA ASP A 36 14.23 7.21 6.71
C ASP A 36 15.31 6.21 7.14
N VAL A 37 15.87 5.49 6.17
CA VAL A 37 16.74 4.35 6.45
C VAL A 37 18.04 4.79 7.09
N PHE A 38 18.74 5.78 6.53
CA PHE A 38 20.00 6.22 7.11
C PHE A 38 19.80 6.95 8.45
N GLY A 39 18.71 7.72 8.61
CA GLY A 39 18.29 8.28 9.89
C GLY A 39 18.04 7.20 10.94
N SER A 40 17.33 6.14 10.57
CA SER A 40 17.02 5.00 11.44
C SER A 40 18.26 4.20 11.83
N ILE A 41 19.15 3.91 10.87
CA ILE A 41 20.40 3.21 11.15
C ILE A 41 21.25 4.04 12.11
N TYR A 42 21.30 5.37 11.91
CA TYR A 42 22.03 6.25 12.81
C TYR A 42 21.54 6.18 14.27
N GLU A 43 20.21 6.17 14.48
CA GLU A 43 19.62 5.95 15.81
C GLU A 43 19.96 4.56 16.38
N VAL A 44 19.94 3.51 15.56
CA VAL A 44 20.39 2.16 15.96
C VAL A 44 21.86 2.15 16.37
N LEU A 45 22.76 2.79 15.62
CA LEU A 45 24.19 2.85 15.99
C LEU A 45 24.39 3.55 17.33
N LYS A 46 23.68 4.66 17.58
CA LYS A 46 23.69 5.35 18.89
C LYS A 46 23.20 4.45 20.00
N ALA A 47 22.10 3.73 19.79
CA ALA A 47 21.55 2.80 20.77
C ALA A 47 22.52 1.65 21.08
N LEU A 48 23.13 1.04 20.06
CA LEU A 48 24.13 -0.02 20.23
C LEU A 48 25.36 0.47 20.99
N LYS A 49 25.92 1.63 20.62
CA LYS A 49 27.06 2.24 21.32
C LYS A 49 26.72 2.54 22.79
N GLY A 50 25.55 3.12 23.03
CA GLY A 50 25.04 3.41 24.38
C GLY A 50 24.76 2.16 25.22
N ASN A 51 24.62 0.98 24.59
CA ASN A 51 24.34 -0.28 25.27
C ASN A 51 25.58 -1.20 25.44
N GLY A 52 26.77 -0.73 25.04
CA GLY A 52 28.04 -1.42 25.27
C GLY A 52 28.51 -2.35 24.14
N TYR A 53 28.02 -2.14 22.91
CA TYR A 53 28.60 -2.75 21.71
C TYR A 53 29.88 -2.00 21.29
N ASP A 54 30.82 -2.70 20.66
CA ASP A 54 32.07 -2.11 20.17
C ASP A 54 31.85 -1.31 18.87
N LEU A 55 31.70 0.00 19.02
CA LEU A 55 31.53 0.99 17.95
C LEU A 55 32.31 2.27 18.32
N PRO A 56 33.64 2.29 18.09
CA PRO A 56 34.50 3.39 18.54
C PRO A 56 34.18 4.69 17.78
N GLU A 57 34.07 4.59 16.45
CA GLU A 57 33.80 5.70 15.53
C GLU A 57 32.31 5.71 15.17
N LEU A 58 31.62 6.78 15.56
CA LEU A 58 30.24 7.04 15.15
C LEU A 58 30.26 8.32 14.29
N PRO A 59 29.66 8.31 13.08
CA PRO A 59 29.52 9.53 12.29
C PRO A 59 28.80 10.65 13.06
N GLU A 60 29.03 11.90 12.67
CA GLU A 60 28.43 13.06 13.34
C GLU A 60 26.92 13.22 13.04
N SER A 61 26.45 12.66 11.93
CA SER A 61 25.05 12.72 11.49
C SER A 61 24.69 11.54 10.59
N ALA A 62 23.39 11.37 10.33
CA ALA A 62 22.87 10.39 9.35
C ALA A 62 23.37 10.69 7.92
N GLU A 63 23.50 11.96 7.55
CA GLU A 63 24.05 12.37 6.25
C GLU A 63 25.52 11.94 6.12
N LYS A 64 26.34 12.15 7.17
CA LYS A 64 27.73 11.69 7.18
C LYS A 64 27.84 10.17 7.17
N LEU A 65 26.91 9.49 7.83
CA LEU A 65 26.80 8.03 7.76
C LEU A 65 26.52 7.55 6.32
N MET A 66 25.59 8.20 5.62
CA MET A 66 25.31 7.90 4.23
C MET A 66 26.54 8.13 3.35
N GLN A 67 27.25 9.24 3.53
CA GLN A 67 28.47 9.56 2.78
C GLN A 67 29.61 8.54 2.97
N GLU A 68 29.68 7.86 4.12
CA GLU A 68 30.67 6.80 4.36
C GLU A 68 30.34 5.48 3.64
N VAL A 69 29.06 5.27 3.29
CA VAL A 69 28.58 4.08 2.57
C VAL A 69 28.47 4.34 1.07
N ILE A 70 28.04 5.56 0.69
CA ILE A 70 27.87 6.06 -0.67
C ILE A 70 28.68 7.35 -0.80
N HIS A 71 29.88 7.24 -1.34
CA HIS A 71 30.76 8.38 -1.56
C HIS A 71 30.10 9.34 -2.55
N ASP A 72 30.05 10.62 -2.18
CA ASP A 72 29.42 11.71 -2.95
C ASP A 72 28.02 11.40 -3.49
N ALA A 73 27.13 10.88 -2.64
CA ALA A 73 25.75 10.49 -3.01
C ALA A 73 24.92 11.56 -3.74
N THR A 74 25.25 12.85 -3.54
CA THR A 74 24.59 14.00 -4.17
C THR A 74 25.22 14.43 -5.49
N ALA A 75 26.29 13.75 -5.93
CA ALA A 75 27.09 14.09 -7.10
C ALA A 75 27.55 15.56 -7.11
N GLN A 76 28.05 16.03 -5.97
CA GLN A 76 28.46 17.43 -5.81
C GLN A 76 29.82 17.70 -6.47
N TYR A 77 30.74 16.74 -6.40
CA TYR A 77 32.10 16.85 -6.91
C TYR A 77 32.51 15.68 -7.82
N GLN A 78 31.99 14.48 -7.56
CA GLN A 78 32.30 13.22 -8.22
C GLN A 78 31.04 12.37 -8.39
N SER A 79 31.09 11.42 -9.33
CA SER A 79 30.06 10.39 -9.50
C SER A 79 29.86 9.58 -8.21
N PRO A 80 28.62 9.30 -7.78
CA PRO A 80 28.37 8.53 -6.56
C PRO A 80 29.01 7.13 -6.63
N GLU A 81 29.71 6.67 -5.60
CA GLU A 81 30.35 5.35 -5.57
C GLU A 81 30.09 4.61 -4.25
N LEU A 82 29.69 3.33 -4.32
CA LEU A 82 29.51 2.50 -3.12
C LEU A 82 30.86 2.13 -2.51
N ASN A 83 30.98 2.22 -1.19
CA ASN A 83 32.21 1.81 -0.51
C ASN A 83 32.43 0.30 -0.65
N VAL A 84 33.59 -0.11 -1.16
CA VAL A 84 34.00 -1.53 -1.22
C VAL A 84 34.61 -1.92 0.12
N ALA A 85 33.89 -2.73 0.90
CA ALA A 85 34.36 -3.26 2.19
C ALA A 85 35.29 -4.45 2.02
N TYR A 86 35.05 -5.29 1.02
CA TYR A 86 35.79 -6.53 0.80
C TYR A 86 35.80 -6.90 -0.68
N ARG A 87 36.92 -7.50 -1.12
CA ARG A 87 37.07 -8.10 -2.46
C ARG A 87 37.26 -9.59 -2.28
N MET A 88 36.24 -10.38 -2.62
CA MET A 88 36.26 -11.83 -2.49
C MET A 88 36.80 -12.45 -3.77
N SER A 89 37.90 -13.20 -3.67
CA SER A 89 38.42 -13.92 -4.83
C SER A 89 37.48 -15.05 -5.26
N VAL A 90 37.53 -15.45 -6.53
CA VAL A 90 36.74 -16.59 -7.03
C VAL A 90 37.02 -17.86 -6.23
N ALA A 91 38.28 -18.12 -5.86
CA ALA A 91 38.67 -19.30 -5.09
C ALA A 91 38.01 -19.31 -3.70
N GLU A 92 38.03 -18.19 -2.98
CA GLU A 92 37.33 -18.08 -1.69
C GLU A 92 35.81 -18.22 -1.85
N TYR A 93 35.24 -17.61 -2.89
CA TYR A 93 33.81 -17.67 -3.16
C TYR A 93 33.34 -19.10 -3.41
N GLU A 94 34.03 -19.86 -4.27
CA GLU A 94 33.71 -21.25 -4.57
C GLU A 94 33.91 -22.17 -3.34
N GLU A 95 34.93 -21.91 -2.52
CA GLU A 95 35.16 -22.66 -1.27
C GLU A 95 34.02 -22.47 -0.26
N PHE A 96 33.59 -21.22 -0.05
CA PHE A 96 32.60 -20.89 0.98
C PHE A 96 31.14 -20.91 0.50
N THR A 97 30.92 -20.96 -0.81
CA THR A 97 29.58 -20.96 -1.44
C THR A 97 29.36 -22.23 -2.25
N PRO A 98 29.09 -23.38 -1.61
CA PRO A 98 28.99 -24.68 -2.31
C PRO A 98 27.83 -24.75 -3.32
N TYR A 99 26.87 -23.83 -3.26
CA TYR A 99 25.77 -23.72 -4.21
C TYR A 99 26.07 -22.76 -5.39
N SER A 100 27.29 -22.23 -5.51
CA SER A 100 27.70 -21.33 -6.59
C SER A 100 27.53 -21.96 -7.98
N GLU A 101 27.77 -23.26 -8.12
CA GLU A 101 27.58 -24.01 -9.38
C GLU A 101 26.15 -23.89 -9.91
N ARG A 102 25.14 -23.92 -9.01
CA ARG A 102 23.73 -23.77 -9.38
C ARG A 102 23.41 -22.39 -9.96
N LEU A 103 24.24 -21.39 -9.65
CA LEU A 103 24.05 -20.03 -10.14
C LEU A 103 24.62 -19.86 -11.55
N GLN A 104 25.56 -20.71 -11.96
CA GLN A 104 26.26 -20.56 -13.24
C GLN A 104 25.34 -20.74 -14.44
N GLU A 105 24.27 -21.53 -14.31
CA GLU A 105 23.25 -21.70 -15.36
C GLU A 105 22.70 -20.34 -15.82
N ASN A 106 22.44 -19.44 -14.87
CA ASN A 106 21.92 -18.11 -15.16
C ASN A 106 23.04 -17.06 -15.24
N TRP A 107 24.13 -17.17 -14.49
CA TRP A 107 25.07 -16.05 -14.32
C TRP A 107 26.45 -16.27 -14.93
N GLY A 108 26.69 -17.43 -15.55
CA GLY A 108 28.01 -17.84 -16.02
C GLY A 108 28.96 -18.16 -14.87
N PRO A 109 30.27 -18.34 -15.12
CA PRO A 109 31.24 -18.59 -14.06
C PRO A 109 31.48 -17.33 -13.19
N PRO A 110 31.83 -17.48 -11.90
CA PRO A 110 32.26 -16.35 -11.06
C PRO A 110 33.53 -15.67 -11.62
N PRO A 111 33.74 -14.36 -11.39
CA PRO A 111 32.95 -13.46 -10.51
C PRO A 111 31.67 -12.93 -11.17
N GLY A 112 31.40 -13.26 -12.44
CA GLY A 112 30.30 -12.69 -13.22
C GLY A 112 30.48 -11.19 -13.50
N HIS A 113 29.38 -10.54 -13.88
CA HIS A 113 29.38 -9.14 -14.33
C HIS A 113 28.82 -8.16 -13.28
N LEU A 114 28.02 -8.66 -12.34
CA LEU A 114 27.37 -7.83 -11.31
C LEU A 114 28.18 -7.87 -10.01
N ASN A 115 28.44 -6.68 -9.46
CA ASN A 115 29.30 -6.48 -8.28
C ASN A 115 30.67 -7.14 -8.47
N SER A 116 31.34 -6.80 -9.55
CA SER A 116 32.61 -7.39 -9.95
C SER A 116 33.57 -6.30 -10.41
N ASP A 117 34.85 -6.46 -10.10
CA ASP A 117 35.93 -5.66 -10.70
C ASP A 117 36.59 -6.39 -11.90
N GLY A 118 35.96 -7.47 -12.37
CA GLY A 118 36.47 -8.37 -13.41
C GLY A 118 37.33 -9.53 -12.86
N GLN A 119 37.83 -9.44 -11.63
CA GLN A 119 38.63 -10.49 -11.00
C GLN A 119 38.01 -11.03 -9.70
N ASN A 120 37.31 -10.18 -8.97
CA ASN A 120 36.78 -10.43 -7.63
C ASN A 120 35.30 -10.06 -7.56
N LEU A 121 34.60 -10.70 -6.63
CA LEU A 121 33.27 -10.29 -6.19
C LEU A 121 33.39 -9.17 -5.15
N LEU A 122 32.70 -8.06 -5.39
CA LEU A 122 32.73 -6.87 -4.56
C LEU A 122 31.63 -6.90 -3.49
N ILE A 123 32.04 -6.73 -2.24
CA ILE A 123 31.12 -6.59 -1.11
C ILE A 123 31.04 -5.12 -0.74
N PHE A 124 29.89 -4.51 -0.98
CA PHE A 124 29.67 -3.10 -0.66
C PHE A 124 29.21 -2.91 0.78
N GLY A 125 29.78 -1.92 1.46
CA GLY A 125 29.47 -1.58 2.84
C GLY A 125 30.61 -0.88 3.55
N LYS A 126 30.43 -0.62 4.85
CA LYS A 126 31.40 0.04 5.73
C LYS A 126 31.42 -0.59 7.13
N HIS A 127 32.62 -0.72 7.70
CA HIS A 127 32.81 -1.19 9.07
C HIS A 127 32.88 -0.03 10.07
N PHE A 128 32.19 -0.22 11.21
CA PHE A 128 32.19 0.66 12.39
C PHE A 128 32.45 -0.20 13.64
N GLY A 129 33.69 -0.64 13.82
CA GLY A 129 34.05 -1.63 14.85
C GLY A 129 33.41 -2.98 14.58
N ASN A 130 32.62 -3.47 15.54
CA ASN A 130 31.86 -4.73 15.41
C ASN A 130 30.48 -4.54 14.75
N VAL A 131 30.18 -3.37 14.20
CA VAL A 131 28.99 -3.17 13.35
C VAL A 131 29.43 -3.03 11.89
N PHE A 132 28.75 -3.73 10.99
CA PHE A 132 28.96 -3.62 9.54
C PHE A 132 27.68 -3.16 8.87
N ILE A 133 27.73 -2.07 8.10
CA ILE A 133 26.61 -1.63 7.28
C ILE A 133 26.90 -2.04 5.85
N GLY A 134 26.17 -3.03 5.37
CA GLY A 134 26.35 -3.58 4.02
C GLY A 134 25.20 -3.21 3.10
N VAL A 135 25.51 -2.97 1.84
CA VAL A 135 24.52 -2.72 0.79
C VAL A 135 24.25 -4.02 0.05
N GLN A 136 23.01 -4.50 0.15
CA GLN A 136 22.59 -5.72 -0.50
C GLN A 136 22.53 -5.51 -2.03
N PRO A 137 23.12 -6.42 -2.82
CA PRO A 137 22.94 -6.42 -4.26
C PRO A 137 21.48 -6.73 -4.62
N THR A 138 21.07 -6.41 -5.85
CA THR A 138 19.70 -6.66 -6.31
C THR A 138 19.48 -8.08 -6.80
N PHE A 139 18.25 -8.39 -7.21
CA PHE A 139 17.92 -9.69 -7.80
C PHE A 139 18.65 -9.98 -9.12
N GLY A 140 19.13 -8.95 -9.83
CA GLY A 140 19.78 -9.08 -11.14
C GLY A 140 18.83 -9.18 -12.35
N TYR A 141 17.52 -8.93 -12.19
CA TYR A 141 16.53 -9.09 -13.27
C TYR A 141 16.83 -8.29 -14.56
N GLU A 142 17.65 -7.24 -14.47
CA GLU A 142 17.97 -6.30 -15.54
C GLU A 142 18.96 -6.82 -16.59
N GLY A 143 19.64 -7.95 -16.34
CA GLY A 143 20.71 -8.41 -17.23
C GLY A 143 20.23 -8.94 -18.59
N ASP A 144 19.05 -9.55 -18.66
CA ASP A 144 18.52 -10.15 -19.90
C ASP A 144 16.97 -10.09 -19.93
N PRO A 145 16.38 -9.17 -20.72
CA PRO A 145 14.93 -9.01 -20.85
C PRO A 145 14.20 -10.30 -21.26
N MET A 146 14.85 -11.18 -22.03
CA MET A 146 14.26 -12.47 -22.42
C MET A 146 14.08 -13.39 -21.22
N ARG A 147 14.86 -13.23 -20.15
CA ARG A 147 14.68 -14.03 -18.92
C ARG A 147 13.46 -13.62 -18.12
N LEU A 148 13.11 -12.34 -18.11
CA LEU A 148 11.88 -11.85 -17.48
C LEU A 148 10.63 -12.47 -18.13
N LEU A 149 10.71 -12.73 -19.45
CA LEU A 149 9.65 -13.35 -20.26
C LEU A 149 9.59 -14.88 -20.13
N PHE A 150 10.74 -15.58 -20.14
CA PHE A 150 10.77 -17.04 -20.32
C PHE A 150 11.31 -17.85 -19.14
N SER A 151 11.99 -17.24 -18.15
CA SER A 151 12.55 -18.01 -17.04
C SER A 151 11.46 -18.52 -16.09
N ARG A 152 11.39 -19.84 -15.92
CA ARG A 152 10.48 -20.49 -14.98
C ARG A 152 10.98 -20.45 -13.53
N SER A 153 12.28 -20.20 -13.35
CA SER A 153 12.96 -20.16 -12.05
C SER A 153 14.08 -19.12 -12.07
N ALA A 154 13.91 -18.03 -11.29
CA ALA A 154 14.98 -17.07 -11.03
C ALA A 154 16.06 -17.69 -10.11
N SER A 155 17.27 -17.13 -10.12
CA SER A 155 18.31 -17.45 -9.13
C SER A 155 19.07 -16.17 -8.75
N PRO A 156 19.63 -16.07 -7.54
CA PRO A 156 20.46 -14.93 -7.18
C PRO A 156 21.74 -14.91 -8.03
N HIS A 157 22.25 -13.72 -8.35
CA HIS A 157 23.55 -13.58 -9.01
C HIS A 157 24.72 -13.81 -8.03
N HIS A 158 25.94 -14.00 -8.54
CA HIS A 158 27.10 -14.33 -7.71
C HIS A 158 27.40 -13.28 -6.64
N GLY A 159 27.35 -11.98 -6.98
CA GLY A 159 27.52 -10.88 -6.01
C GLY A 159 26.54 -10.95 -4.83
N PHE A 160 25.28 -11.32 -5.09
CA PHE A 160 24.27 -11.50 -4.05
C PHE A 160 24.63 -12.62 -3.08
N ALA A 161 25.03 -13.78 -3.61
CA ALA A 161 25.46 -14.92 -2.79
C ALA A 161 26.76 -14.61 -2.04
N ALA A 162 27.69 -13.88 -2.67
CA ALA A 162 28.96 -13.46 -2.06
C ALA A 162 28.74 -12.53 -0.86
N TYR A 163 27.75 -11.63 -0.92
CA TYR A 163 27.36 -10.77 0.20
C TYR A 163 27.03 -11.58 1.45
N TYR A 164 26.10 -12.54 1.35
CA TYR A 164 25.73 -13.35 2.51
C TYR A 164 26.83 -14.35 2.94
N THR A 165 27.61 -14.85 1.99
CA THR A 165 28.79 -15.67 2.27
C THR A 165 29.81 -14.90 3.09
N TYR A 166 30.06 -13.64 2.74
CA TYR A 166 30.91 -12.74 3.50
C TYR A 166 30.41 -12.56 4.93
N LEU A 167 29.10 -12.27 5.11
CA LEU A 167 28.51 -12.09 6.44
C LEU A 167 28.64 -13.34 7.32
N GLU A 168 28.32 -14.53 6.78
CA GLU A 168 28.31 -15.76 7.58
C GLU A 168 29.72 -16.32 7.82
N ARG A 169 30.57 -16.37 6.79
CA ARG A 169 31.80 -17.18 6.78
C ARG A 169 33.09 -16.39 6.97
N ILE A 170 33.12 -15.15 6.50
CA ILE A 170 34.35 -14.33 6.49
C ILE A 170 34.31 -13.33 7.65
N TRP A 171 33.32 -12.45 7.67
CA TRP A 171 33.18 -11.46 8.74
C TRP A 171 32.72 -12.10 10.06
N GLY A 172 31.88 -13.13 9.94
CA GLY A 172 31.41 -13.93 11.06
C GLY A 172 30.37 -13.21 11.91
N ALA A 173 29.33 -12.66 11.28
CA ALA A 173 28.22 -11.99 11.95
C ALA A 173 27.55 -12.92 12.99
N ASP A 174 27.24 -12.36 14.17
CA ASP A 174 26.45 -13.04 15.19
C ASP A 174 24.95 -12.86 14.98
N ALA A 175 24.55 -11.75 14.34
CA ALA A 175 23.20 -11.45 13.88
C ALA A 175 23.27 -10.54 12.64
N VAL A 176 22.22 -10.58 11.83
CA VAL A 176 21.97 -9.61 10.76
C VAL A 176 20.64 -8.90 11.01
N LEU A 177 20.62 -7.60 10.77
CA LEU A 177 19.44 -6.75 10.80
C LEU A 177 19.19 -6.21 9.41
N HIS A 178 18.06 -6.58 8.82
CA HIS A 178 17.59 -6.01 7.56
C HIS A 178 16.69 -4.80 7.81
N PHE A 179 16.94 -3.73 7.06
CA PHE A 179 16.07 -2.55 7.00
C PHE A 179 15.31 -2.53 5.69
N GLY A 180 13.99 -2.71 5.77
CA GLY A 180 13.09 -2.51 4.64
C GLY A 180 12.07 -3.62 4.45
N THR A 181 11.00 -3.29 3.73
CA THR A 181 9.82 -4.13 3.56
C THR A 181 9.91 -5.10 2.37
N HIS A 182 10.83 -4.86 1.44
CA HIS A 182 10.97 -5.63 0.21
C HIS A 182 12.35 -6.28 0.10
N GLY A 183 12.72 -7.03 1.13
CA GLY A 183 13.95 -7.79 1.11
C GLY A 183 13.92 -8.79 -0.03
N SER A 184 14.98 -8.83 -0.82
CA SER A 184 15.03 -9.74 -1.96
C SER A 184 15.16 -11.21 -1.52
N LEU A 185 15.74 -11.42 -0.34
CA LEU A 185 16.05 -12.73 0.23
C LEU A 185 14.82 -13.62 0.39
N GLU A 186 13.74 -13.10 0.98
CA GLU A 186 12.55 -13.88 1.29
C GLU A 186 11.76 -14.28 0.03
N PHE A 187 11.81 -13.49 -1.04
CA PHE A 187 11.13 -13.78 -2.30
C PHE A 187 12.00 -14.58 -3.29
N MET A 188 13.23 -14.95 -2.91
CA MET A 188 14.06 -15.82 -3.75
C MET A 188 13.40 -17.19 -3.95
N PRO A 189 13.56 -17.83 -5.13
CA PRO A 189 12.87 -19.09 -5.44
C PRO A 189 13.12 -20.21 -4.43
N GLY A 190 12.05 -20.93 -4.13
CA GLY A 190 12.00 -21.96 -3.10
C GLY A 190 10.57 -22.25 -2.63
N LYS A 191 10.42 -23.23 -1.74
CA LYS A 191 9.14 -23.66 -1.18
C LYS A 191 8.44 -22.52 -0.44
N GLN A 192 7.11 -22.55 -0.38
CA GLN A 192 6.27 -21.59 0.36
C GLN A 192 6.63 -21.47 1.86
N MET A 193 6.94 -22.58 2.51
CA MET A 193 7.41 -22.65 3.91
C MET A 193 8.18 -23.94 4.14
N GLY A 194 8.92 -24.04 5.25
CA GLY A 194 9.73 -25.22 5.55
C GLY A 194 10.83 -25.42 4.52
N MET A 195 11.74 -24.45 4.42
CA MET A 195 12.79 -24.42 3.39
C MET A 195 13.59 -25.73 3.38
N SER A 196 14.01 -26.14 2.20
CA SER A 196 15.00 -27.21 2.00
C SER A 196 16.35 -26.61 1.62
N ILE A 197 17.39 -27.46 1.60
CA ILE A 197 18.74 -27.08 1.13
C ILE A 197 18.74 -26.54 -0.32
N ASP A 198 17.75 -26.90 -1.12
CA ASP A 198 17.59 -26.42 -2.49
C ASP A 198 16.93 -25.03 -2.56
N CYS A 199 16.36 -24.52 -1.46
CA CYS A 199 15.75 -23.20 -1.42
C CYS A 199 16.84 -22.13 -1.23
N TYR A 200 16.88 -21.16 -2.13
CA TYR A 200 17.87 -20.08 -2.04
C TYR A 200 17.81 -19.29 -0.73
N PRO A 201 16.62 -18.93 -0.18
CA PRO A 201 16.57 -18.22 1.10
C PRO A 201 17.36 -18.92 2.22
N ASP A 202 17.29 -20.25 2.30
CA ASP A 202 18.02 -21.07 3.27
C ASP A 202 19.53 -21.09 3.00
N SER A 203 19.92 -21.31 1.75
CA SER A 203 21.32 -21.34 1.32
C SER A 203 22.03 -19.98 1.50
N LEU A 204 21.29 -18.89 1.32
CA LEU A 204 21.80 -17.53 1.39
C LEU A 204 21.99 -17.09 2.85
N ILE A 205 20.91 -17.05 3.64
CA ILE A 205 21.00 -16.56 5.03
C ILE A 205 21.79 -17.51 5.93
N GLY A 206 21.76 -18.81 5.63
CA GLY A 206 22.44 -19.83 6.42
C GLY A 206 21.94 -19.84 7.87
N LYS A 207 22.87 -19.77 8.83
CA LYS A 207 22.57 -19.98 10.26
C LYS A 207 22.52 -18.70 11.09
N ILE A 208 22.69 -17.53 10.47
CA ILE A 208 22.71 -16.26 11.22
C ILE A 208 21.29 -15.91 11.70
N PRO A 209 21.12 -15.55 12.99
CA PRO A 209 19.90 -14.93 13.48
C PRO A 209 19.56 -13.73 12.60
N ASN A 210 18.38 -13.81 11.99
CA ASN A 210 17.91 -12.85 11.02
C ASN A 210 16.84 -11.96 11.66
N LEU A 211 17.13 -10.68 11.81
CA LEU A 211 16.25 -9.67 12.41
C LEU A 211 15.79 -8.72 11.31
N TYR A 212 14.53 -8.28 11.36
CA TYR A 212 14.01 -7.26 10.46
C TYR A 212 13.33 -6.15 11.27
N TYR A 213 13.47 -4.92 10.80
CA TYR A 213 12.47 -3.88 11.05
C TYR A 213 11.46 -3.90 9.90
N TYR A 214 10.18 -4.14 10.23
CA TYR A 214 9.07 -4.12 9.30
C TYR A 214 7.99 -3.14 9.76
N ALA A 215 7.30 -2.49 8.82
CA ALA A 215 6.18 -1.62 9.16
C ALA A 215 5.05 -2.44 9.81
N ALA A 216 4.49 -1.93 10.91
CA ALA A 216 3.44 -2.62 11.66
C ALA A 216 2.20 -2.92 10.80
N ASN A 217 1.97 -2.13 9.75
CA ASN A 217 0.86 -2.27 8.82
C ASN A 217 1.11 -3.23 7.65
N ASN A 218 2.26 -3.89 7.58
CA ASN A 218 2.56 -4.90 6.55
C ASN A 218 2.80 -6.29 7.17
N PRO A 219 1.78 -6.90 7.82
CA PRO A 219 1.90 -8.23 8.42
C PRO A 219 2.11 -9.34 7.38
N SER A 220 1.69 -9.10 6.13
CA SER A 220 1.71 -10.09 5.06
C SER A 220 3.14 -10.43 4.64
N GLU A 221 3.94 -9.43 4.26
CA GLU A 221 5.33 -9.62 3.85
C GLU A 221 6.22 -9.99 5.04
N ALA A 222 5.96 -9.43 6.23
CA ALA A 222 6.61 -9.86 7.46
C ALA A 222 6.42 -11.37 7.71
N THR A 223 5.23 -11.91 7.43
CA THR A 223 4.97 -13.35 7.55
C THR A 223 5.72 -14.18 6.49
N ILE A 224 5.94 -13.64 5.29
CA ILE A 224 6.78 -14.28 4.27
C ILE A 224 8.24 -14.34 4.74
N ALA A 225 8.79 -13.23 5.25
CA ALA A 225 10.14 -13.20 5.83
C ALA A 225 10.29 -14.22 6.98
N LYS A 226 9.31 -14.31 7.89
CA LYS A 226 9.29 -15.34 8.93
C LYS A 226 9.42 -16.76 8.40
N ARG A 227 8.62 -17.10 7.38
CA ARG A 227 8.50 -18.47 6.85
C ARG A 227 9.65 -18.86 5.93
N ARG A 228 10.25 -17.89 5.23
CA ARG A 228 11.22 -18.14 4.15
C ARG A 228 12.65 -17.76 4.52
N SER A 229 12.87 -16.77 5.37
CA SER A 229 14.21 -16.30 5.76
C SER A 229 14.51 -16.40 7.27
N TYR A 230 13.64 -17.07 8.03
CA TYR A 230 13.79 -17.27 9.49
C TYR A 230 13.79 -15.97 10.31
N ALA A 231 13.09 -14.94 9.83
CA ALA A 231 13.15 -13.59 10.39
C ALA A 231 12.40 -13.44 11.73
N GLU A 232 13.01 -12.72 12.67
CA GLU A 232 12.35 -12.04 13.78
C GLU A 232 11.94 -10.64 13.32
N THR A 233 10.65 -10.35 13.21
CA THR A 233 10.14 -9.16 12.51
C THR A 233 9.62 -8.13 13.51
N ILE A 234 10.51 -7.23 13.92
CA ILE A 234 10.23 -6.17 14.88
C ILE A 234 9.43 -5.07 14.18
N SER A 235 8.24 -4.77 14.69
CA SER A 235 7.38 -3.73 14.12
C SER A 235 7.92 -2.33 14.37
N TYR A 236 7.80 -1.45 13.37
CA TYR A 236 7.93 0.00 13.51
C TYR A 236 6.66 0.70 13.06
N LEU A 237 6.43 1.93 13.54
CA LEU A 237 5.24 2.71 13.19
C LEU A 237 5.46 3.44 11.86
N THR A 238 4.44 3.51 11.01
CA THR A 238 4.48 4.47 9.90
C THR A 238 4.46 5.91 10.45
N PRO A 239 4.93 6.92 9.70
CA PRO A 239 4.86 8.31 10.12
C PRO A 239 3.44 8.68 10.58
N PRO A 240 3.32 9.59 11.57
CA PRO A 240 2.00 10.06 11.99
C PRO A 240 1.25 10.61 10.78
N ALA A 241 0.04 10.11 10.59
CA ALA A 241 -0.75 10.49 9.43
C ALA A 241 -1.37 11.87 9.65
N GLU A 242 -1.44 12.65 8.57
CA GLU A 242 -2.07 13.95 8.53
C GLU A 242 -3.26 13.95 7.56
N ASN A 243 -4.23 14.83 7.80
CA ASN A 243 -5.21 15.16 6.77
C ASN A 243 -4.49 15.87 5.61
N ALA A 244 -4.71 15.39 4.39
CA ALA A 244 -4.04 15.87 3.18
C ALA A 244 -4.26 17.37 2.95
N GLY A 245 -5.41 17.91 3.35
CA GLY A 245 -5.74 19.31 3.23
C GLY A 245 -6.11 19.73 1.80
N LEU A 246 -6.34 21.03 1.60
CA LEU A 246 -6.59 21.64 0.31
C LEU A 246 -5.48 22.65 -0.03
N TYR A 247 -5.24 22.86 -1.33
CA TYR A 247 -4.17 23.72 -1.81
C TYR A 247 -4.54 24.38 -3.15
N LYS A 248 -3.87 25.50 -3.46
CA LYS A 248 -4.01 26.23 -4.74
C LYS A 248 -5.50 26.37 -5.14
N GLY A 249 -5.85 25.95 -6.35
CA GLY A 249 -7.21 26.05 -6.88
C GLY A 249 -8.27 25.25 -6.11
N LEU A 250 -7.91 24.18 -5.39
CA LEU A 250 -8.85 23.41 -4.56
C LEU A 250 -9.26 24.19 -3.31
N GLN A 251 -8.33 24.94 -2.71
CA GLN A 251 -8.62 25.83 -1.59
C GLN A 251 -9.53 26.99 -2.03
N GLU A 252 -9.22 27.61 -3.18
CA GLU A 252 -10.08 28.66 -3.75
C GLU A 252 -11.50 28.15 -4.04
N LEU A 253 -11.65 26.90 -4.51
CA LEU A 253 -12.96 26.28 -4.72
C LEU A 253 -13.73 26.09 -3.40
N SER A 254 -13.05 25.72 -2.32
CA SER A 254 -13.65 25.62 -0.99
C SER A 254 -14.17 26.98 -0.49
N GLU A 255 -13.45 28.06 -0.77
CA GLU A 255 -13.87 29.43 -0.40
C GLU A 255 -15.10 29.89 -1.19
N LEU A 256 -15.22 29.51 -2.46
CA LEU A 256 -16.42 29.73 -3.27
C LEU A 256 -17.64 28.99 -2.70
N ILE A 257 -17.47 27.74 -2.27
CA ILE A 257 -18.53 26.95 -1.63
C ILE A 257 -18.94 27.56 -0.29
N ALA A 258 -17.99 28.01 0.53
CA ALA A 258 -18.31 28.73 1.76
C ALA A 258 -19.11 30.02 1.48
N SER A 259 -18.74 30.74 0.41
CA SER A 259 -19.46 31.94 -0.03
C SER A 259 -20.90 31.62 -0.47
N TYR A 260 -21.14 30.47 -1.11
CA TYR A 260 -22.47 30.02 -1.52
C TYR A 260 -23.47 30.04 -0.36
N GLN A 261 -23.07 29.60 0.83
CA GLN A 261 -23.96 29.55 2.00
C GLN A 261 -24.50 30.91 2.41
N THR A 262 -23.68 31.95 2.27
CA THR A 262 -24.09 33.33 2.57
C THR A 262 -24.92 33.95 1.44
N LEU A 263 -24.71 33.50 0.20
CA LEU A 263 -25.28 34.11 -1.00
C LEU A 263 -26.52 33.38 -1.53
N LYS A 264 -26.77 32.11 -1.18
CA LYS A 264 -27.84 31.26 -1.75
C LYS A 264 -29.24 31.84 -1.55
N GLY A 265 -29.47 32.55 -0.44
CA GLY A 265 -30.73 33.26 -0.16
C GLY A 265 -30.84 34.66 -0.78
N THR A 266 -29.83 35.09 -1.55
CA THR A 266 -29.77 36.43 -2.17
C THR A 266 -29.88 36.31 -3.69
N GLY A 267 -30.09 37.43 -4.39
CA GLY A 267 -30.05 37.46 -5.88
C GLY A 267 -28.68 37.08 -6.49
N ARG A 268 -27.67 36.79 -5.67
CA ARG A 268 -26.32 36.39 -6.10
C ARG A 268 -26.07 34.87 -6.00
N GLY A 269 -27.05 34.07 -5.58
CA GLY A 269 -26.92 32.61 -5.46
C GLY A 269 -26.74 31.87 -6.79
N VAL A 270 -27.17 32.47 -7.92
CA VAL A 270 -27.01 31.87 -9.26
C VAL A 270 -25.57 32.08 -9.81
N PRO A 271 -25.03 33.32 -9.88
CA PRO A 271 -23.68 33.54 -10.41
C PRO A 271 -22.57 32.79 -9.66
N ILE A 272 -22.73 32.58 -8.35
CA ILE A 272 -21.73 31.85 -7.55
C ILE A 272 -21.68 30.36 -7.91
N VAL A 273 -22.80 29.75 -8.31
CA VAL A 273 -22.81 28.35 -8.76
C VAL A 273 -22.10 28.21 -10.09
N ASP A 274 -22.31 29.15 -11.02
CA ASP A 274 -21.56 29.17 -12.29
C ASP A 274 -20.04 29.31 -12.04
N ALA A 275 -19.65 30.16 -11.09
CA ALA A 275 -18.24 30.31 -10.69
C ALA A 275 -17.67 29.03 -10.05
N ILE A 276 -18.44 28.33 -9.20
CA ILE A 276 -18.07 27.03 -8.64
C ILE A 276 -17.86 26.02 -9.77
N VAL A 277 -18.78 25.93 -10.73
CA VAL A 277 -18.70 25.00 -11.86
C VAL A 277 -17.49 25.29 -12.75
N GLU A 278 -17.24 26.57 -13.07
CA GLU A 278 -16.05 26.98 -13.84
C GLU A 278 -14.77 26.59 -13.10
N LYS A 279 -14.70 26.88 -11.80
CA LYS A 279 -13.54 26.52 -10.98
C LYS A 279 -13.36 25.02 -10.86
N CYS A 280 -14.44 24.23 -10.77
CA CYS A 280 -14.39 22.76 -10.79
C CYS A 280 -13.72 22.21 -12.05
N ARG A 281 -14.06 22.75 -13.23
CA ARG A 281 -13.42 22.37 -14.50
C ARG A 281 -11.94 22.71 -14.51
N LEU A 282 -11.56 23.89 -14.00
CA LEU A 282 -10.16 24.30 -13.92
C LEU A 282 -9.31 23.37 -13.03
N VAL A 283 -9.91 22.74 -12.01
CA VAL A 283 -9.22 21.79 -11.11
C VAL A 283 -9.49 20.32 -11.47
N ASN A 284 -10.06 20.07 -12.66
CA ASN A 284 -10.37 18.74 -13.20
C ASN A 284 -11.35 17.91 -12.35
N LEU A 285 -12.18 18.53 -11.50
CA LEU A 285 -13.21 17.81 -10.71
C LEU A 285 -14.46 17.46 -11.53
N ASP A 286 -14.59 18.00 -12.74
CA ASP A 286 -15.58 17.61 -13.74
C ASP A 286 -15.41 16.16 -14.23
N LYS A 287 -14.24 15.55 -13.99
CA LYS A 287 -13.99 14.12 -14.24
C LYS A 287 -14.50 13.20 -13.12
N ASP A 288 -14.74 13.75 -11.93
CA ASP A 288 -15.20 13.04 -10.73
C ASP A 288 -16.68 13.29 -10.44
N ILE A 289 -17.26 14.32 -11.07
CA ILE A 289 -18.61 14.80 -10.84
C ILE A 289 -19.24 15.07 -12.19
N ALA A 290 -20.45 14.55 -12.42
CA ALA A 290 -21.23 14.89 -13.60
C ALA A 290 -21.64 16.37 -13.53
N LEU A 291 -20.92 17.23 -14.25
CA LEU A 291 -21.25 18.65 -14.42
C LEU A 291 -22.04 18.87 -15.73
N PRO A 292 -22.88 19.91 -15.81
CA PRO A 292 -23.51 20.30 -17.07
C PRO A 292 -22.48 20.53 -18.20
N PRO A 293 -22.84 20.32 -19.48
CA PRO A 293 -21.93 20.54 -20.61
C PRO A 293 -21.37 21.96 -20.64
N GLU A 294 -20.10 22.11 -21.04
CA GLU A 294 -19.41 23.42 -21.06
C GLU A 294 -20.05 24.44 -22.02
N GLN A 295 -20.71 23.94 -23.07
CA GLN A 295 -21.40 24.74 -24.08
C GLN A 295 -22.66 25.44 -23.54
N GLU A 296 -23.16 25.00 -22.39
CA GLU A 296 -24.25 25.64 -21.67
C GLU A 296 -23.64 26.56 -20.60
N ARG A 297 -23.18 27.76 -20.97
CA ARG A 297 -22.77 28.76 -19.95
C ARG A 297 -24.01 29.39 -19.30
N GLY A 298 -23.99 29.54 -17.98
CA GLY A 298 -25.10 30.12 -17.20
C GLY A 298 -26.22 29.12 -16.83
N VAL A 299 -25.92 27.81 -16.77
CA VAL A 299 -26.91 26.75 -16.46
C VAL A 299 -27.57 26.96 -15.10
N ALA A 300 -26.86 27.58 -14.15
CA ALA A 300 -27.40 27.81 -12.81
C ALA A 300 -28.70 28.64 -12.82
N ALA A 301 -28.92 29.47 -13.85
CA ALA A 301 -30.14 30.25 -14.01
C ALA A 301 -31.36 29.38 -14.39
N GLY A 302 -31.14 28.27 -15.08
CA GLY A 302 -32.18 27.30 -15.48
C GLY A 302 -32.49 26.24 -14.41
N MET A 303 -31.62 26.08 -13.42
CA MET A 303 -31.79 25.12 -12.32
C MET A 303 -32.77 25.63 -11.27
N THR A 304 -33.45 24.70 -10.59
CA THR A 304 -34.15 24.96 -9.33
C THR A 304 -33.15 25.26 -8.20
N ALA A 305 -33.64 25.74 -7.06
CA ALA A 305 -32.78 25.97 -5.90
C ALA A 305 -32.17 24.67 -5.37
N GLU A 306 -32.97 23.61 -5.33
CA GLU A 306 -32.55 22.28 -4.86
C GLU A 306 -31.51 21.64 -5.79
N GLU A 307 -31.66 21.75 -7.11
CA GLU A 307 -30.64 21.26 -8.06
C GLU A 307 -29.31 21.99 -7.91
N ARG A 308 -29.34 23.32 -7.67
CA ARG A 308 -28.13 24.09 -7.38
C ARG A 308 -27.48 23.66 -6.07
N ASP A 309 -28.27 23.49 -5.01
CA ASP A 309 -27.77 23.02 -3.72
C ASP A 309 -27.11 21.65 -3.87
N ASN A 310 -27.77 20.71 -4.54
CA ASN A 310 -27.24 19.35 -4.74
C ASN A 310 -25.96 19.33 -5.59
N LEU A 311 -25.88 20.18 -6.63
CA LEU A 311 -24.65 20.33 -7.41
C LEU A 311 -23.49 20.83 -6.54
N VAL A 312 -23.73 21.86 -5.73
CA VAL A 312 -22.72 22.37 -4.78
C VAL A 312 -22.36 21.30 -3.76
N GLY A 313 -23.32 20.52 -3.28
CA GLY A 313 -23.09 19.41 -2.35
C GLY A 313 -22.22 18.30 -2.95
N LEU A 314 -22.42 17.94 -4.22
CA LEU A 314 -21.56 16.98 -4.93
C LEU A 314 -20.11 17.47 -5.04
N VAL A 315 -19.90 18.75 -5.33
CA VAL A 315 -18.57 19.36 -5.35
C VAL A 315 -17.96 19.38 -3.96
N TYR A 316 -18.75 19.80 -2.97
CA TYR A 316 -18.27 19.97 -1.61
C TYR A 316 -17.84 18.64 -0.99
N ARG A 317 -18.62 17.58 -1.16
CA ARG A 317 -18.28 16.25 -0.63
C ARG A 317 -16.99 15.69 -1.25
N LYS A 318 -16.73 15.98 -2.54
CA LYS A 318 -15.48 15.60 -3.22
C LYS A 318 -14.28 16.38 -2.74
N LEU A 319 -14.43 17.67 -2.41
CA LEU A 319 -13.36 18.42 -1.77
C LEU A 319 -13.07 17.91 -0.36
N MET A 320 -14.10 17.58 0.43
CA MET A 320 -13.91 17.04 1.78
C MET A 320 -13.29 15.64 1.75
N GLU A 321 -13.56 14.83 0.73
CA GLU A 321 -12.86 13.57 0.47
C GLU A 321 -11.35 13.79 0.27
N ILE A 322 -10.94 14.82 -0.47
CA ILE A 322 -9.52 15.19 -0.65
C ILE A 322 -8.95 15.73 0.67
N GLU A 323 -9.61 16.70 1.29
CA GLU A 323 -9.13 17.38 2.51
C GLU A 323 -8.88 16.39 3.64
N SER A 324 -9.85 15.51 3.88
CA SER A 324 -9.89 14.67 5.07
C SER A 324 -9.12 13.37 4.92
N ARG A 325 -8.66 13.01 3.71
CA ARG A 325 -7.88 11.79 3.49
C ARG A 325 -6.67 11.77 4.42
N LEU A 326 -6.62 10.78 5.29
CA LEU A 326 -5.59 10.63 6.31
C LEU A 326 -4.42 9.83 5.73
N LEU A 327 -3.23 10.41 5.63
CA LEU A 327 -2.05 9.76 5.07
C LEU A 327 -0.74 10.29 5.67
N PRO A 328 0.34 9.49 5.70
CA PRO A 328 1.65 9.95 6.15
C PRO A 328 2.27 10.96 5.16
N CYS A 329 2.70 12.10 5.70
CA CYS A 329 3.38 13.19 4.98
C CYS A 329 4.85 13.32 5.44
N GLY A 330 5.59 12.22 5.50
CA GLY A 330 7.00 12.21 5.87
C GLY A 330 7.56 10.79 5.94
N LEU A 331 8.72 10.61 6.55
CA LEU A 331 9.34 9.30 6.79
C LEU A 331 9.55 9.05 8.28
N HIS A 332 9.45 7.78 8.69
CA HIS A 332 9.64 7.37 10.07
C HIS A 332 11.12 7.20 10.38
N ILE A 333 11.53 7.49 11.61
CA ILE A 333 12.86 7.19 12.13
C ILE A 333 12.70 6.24 13.31
N ILE A 334 13.32 5.05 13.22
CA ILE A 334 13.25 4.04 14.30
C ILE A 334 13.63 4.66 15.65
N GLY A 335 12.77 4.45 16.65
CA GLY A 335 12.97 4.97 18.01
C GLY A 335 12.61 6.46 18.19
N LYS A 336 11.96 7.08 17.21
CA LYS A 336 11.35 8.41 17.35
C LYS A 336 9.83 8.28 17.21
N PRO A 337 9.10 8.05 18.33
CA PRO A 337 7.65 7.98 18.28
C PRO A 337 7.05 9.36 17.94
N PRO A 338 5.79 9.41 17.45
CA PRO A 338 5.09 10.66 17.26
C PRO A 338 4.83 11.36 18.60
N THR A 339 4.82 12.69 18.56
CA THR A 339 4.32 13.51 19.66
C THR A 339 2.82 13.29 19.86
N ALA A 340 2.30 13.68 21.04
CA ALA A 340 0.88 13.56 21.30
C ALA A 340 0.04 14.43 20.34
N GLU A 341 0.55 15.59 19.92
CA GLU A 341 -0.11 16.47 18.96
C GLU A 341 -0.20 15.83 17.56
N GLU A 342 0.89 15.21 17.09
CA GLU A 342 0.93 14.49 15.81
C GLU A 342 0.00 13.26 15.81
N ALA A 343 -0.29 12.68 16.98
CA ALA A 343 -1.20 11.55 17.11
C ALA A 343 -2.69 11.91 16.97
N ILE A 344 -3.07 13.21 17.03
CA ILE A 344 -4.47 13.65 17.03
C ILE A 344 -5.24 13.12 15.82
N ALA A 345 -4.70 13.28 14.61
CA ALA A 345 -5.42 12.89 13.39
C ALA A 345 -5.64 11.37 13.29
N THR A 346 -4.69 10.59 13.80
CA THR A 346 -4.82 9.12 13.95
C THR A 346 -5.91 8.78 14.97
N LEU A 347 -5.92 9.43 16.14
CA LEU A 347 -6.94 9.24 17.17
C LEU A 347 -8.34 9.63 16.72
N VAL A 348 -8.49 10.69 15.91
CA VAL A 348 -9.76 11.09 15.33
C VAL A 348 -10.34 9.96 14.48
N ASN A 349 -9.52 9.31 13.66
CA ASN A 349 -9.99 8.20 12.83
C ASN A 349 -10.27 6.93 13.66
N ILE A 350 -9.49 6.66 14.72
CA ILE A 350 -9.80 5.60 15.69
C ILE A 350 -11.17 5.83 16.33
N ALA A 351 -11.50 7.09 16.64
CA ALA A 351 -12.77 7.50 17.25
C ALA A 351 -13.97 7.44 16.27
N ASN A 352 -13.72 7.37 14.96
CA ASN A 352 -14.76 7.39 13.94
C ASN A 352 -15.28 5.99 13.57
N LEU A 353 -14.73 4.92 14.15
CA LEU A 353 -15.16 3.55 13.90
C LEU A 353 -15.97 3.01 15.08
N ASP A 354 -17.10 2.37 14.78
CA ASP A 354 -17.82 1.58 15.79
C ASP A 354 -17.03 0.31 16.10
N ARG A 355 -16.98 -0.10 17.36
CA ARG A 355 -16.29 -1.31 17.82
C ARG A 355 -17.28 -2.19 18.57
N GLU A 356 -18.02 -3.01 17.81
CA GLU A 356 -19.05 -3.92 18.36
C GLU A 356 -18.46 -4.85 19.43
N GLU A 357 -17.23 -5.35 19.23
CA GLU A 357 -16.56 -6.27 20.16
C GLU A 357 -16.23 -5.63 21.52
N ASP A 358 -15.95 -4.32 21.53
CA ASP A 358 -15.66 -3.54 22.73
C ASP A 358 -16.90 -2.85 23.32
N ASN A 359 -18.07 -2.99 22.67
CA ASN A 359 -19.29 -2.22 22.94
C ASN A 359 -19.08 -0.69 22.89
N LEU A 360 -18.27 -0.20 21.93
CA LEU A 360 -18.02 1.23 21.75
C LEU A 360 -18.72 1.75 20.48
N LEU A 361 -19.43 2.85 20.63
CA LEU A 361 -19.96 3.62 19.50
C LEU A 361 -18.93 4.66 19.06
N SER A 362 -18.86 4.91 17.76
CA SER A 362 -18.05 5.97 17.18
C SER A 362 -18.53 7.36 17.61
N LEU A 363 -17.60 8.30 17.70
CA LEU A 363 -17.92 9.69 18.04
C LEU A 363 -18.90 10.34 17.05
N PRO A 364 -18.77 10.16 15.71
CA PRO A 364 -19.76 10.62 14.75
C PRO A 364 -21.16 10.05 15.01
N ARG A 365 -21.28 8.75 15.32
CA ARG A 365 -22.59 8.13 15.63
C ARG A 365 -23.19 8.69 16.91
N ILE A 366 -22.39 8.88 17.95
CA ILE A 366 -22.83 9.50 19.20
C ILE A 366 -23.34 10.92 18.95
N ILE A 367 -22.64 11.71 18.13
CA ILE A 367 -23.04 13.06 17.77
C ILE A 367 -24.33 13.05 16.93
N ALA A 368 -24.43 12.20 15.91
CA ALA A 368 -25.62 12.07 15.07
C ALA A 368 -26.86 11.68 15.89
N ASN A 369 -26.72 10.71 16.80
CA ASN A 369 -27.78 10.29 17.71
C ASN A 369 -28.30 11.44 18.59
N SER A 370 -27.43 12.36 19.02
CA SER A 370 -27.81 13.54 19.80
C SER A 370 -28.73 14.52 19.04
N LEU A 371 -28.73 14.42 17.71
CA LEU A 371 -29.61 15.16 16.80
C LEU A 371 -30.83 14.36 16.35
N GLY A 372 -30.98 13.11 16.80
CA GLY A 372 -32.02 12.20 16.31
C GLY A 372 -31.79 11.74 14.87
N ARG A 373 -30.54 11.70 14.41
CA ARG A 373 -30.12 11.26 13.07
C ARG A 373 -29.33 9.95 13.16
N ASP A 374 -29.38 9.13 12.12
CA ASP A 374 -28.45 8.03 11.90
C ASP A 374 -27.27 8.52 11.06
N ILE A 375 -26.04 8.14 11.43
CA ILE A 375 -24.84 8.51 10.68
C ILE A 375 -24.78 7.82 9.31
N GLU A 376 -25.36 6.62 9.16
CA GLU A 376 -25.41 5.91 7.87
C GLU A 376 -26.28 6.64 6.84
N ASP A 377 -27.39 7.22 7.29
CA ASP A 377 -28.25 8.06 6.46
C ASP A 377 -27.51 9.33 6.01
N VAL A 378 -26.72 9.92 6.92
CA VAL A 378 -25.89 11.10 6.62
C VAL A 378 -24.81 10.75 5.59
N TYR A 379 -24.12 9.62 5.71
CA TYR A 379 -23.16 9.16 4.69
C TYR A 379 -23.84 8.94 3.34
N THR A 380 -24.97 8.24 3.33
CA THR A 380 -25.71 7.93 2.09
C THR A 380 -26.22 9.19 1.39
N ASN A 381 -26.73 10.16 2.16
CA ASN A 381 -27.21 11.42 1.61
C ASN A 381 -26.06 12.35 1.18
N SER A 382 -24.92 12.29 1.88
CA SER A 382 -23.69 12.97 1.47
C SER A 382 -23.15 12.42 0.14
N ASP A 383 -23.18 11.10 -0.06
CA ASP A 383 -22.79 10.46 -1.31
C ASP A 383 -23.69 10.89 -2.50
N LYS A 384 -24.97 11.16 -2.24
CA LYS A 384 -25.93 11.73 -3.20
C LYS A 384 -25.75 13.22 -3.44
N GLY A 385 -24.88 13.89 -2.68
CA GLY A 385 -24.62 15.32 -2.77
C GLY A 385 -25.70 16.20 -2.15
N ILE A 386 -26.55 15.67 -1.25
CA ILE A 386 -27.57 16.48 -0.57
C ILE A 386 -26.87 17.47 0.37
N LEU A 387 -26.85 18.74 -0.02
CA LEU A 387 -25.99 19.78 0.59
C LEU A 387 -26.11 19.84 2.11
N VAL A 388 -27.32 19.80 2.66
CA VAL A 388 -27.57 19.85 4.11
C VAL A 388 -26.86 18.72 4.86
N ASP A 389 -26.83 17.52 4.29
CA ASP A 389 -26.18 16.37 4.92
C ASP A 389 -24.67 16.33 4.65
N VAL A 390 -24.20 16.90 3.53
CA VAL A 390 -22.76 17.15 3.31
C VAL A 390 -22.22 18.14 4.34
N GLU A 391 -22.94 19.24 4.59
CA GLU A 391 -22.58 20.23 5.61
C GLU A 391 -22.66 19.66 7.03
N LEU A 392 -23.69 18.86 7.31
CA LEU A 392 -23.82 18.19 8.59
C LEU A 392 -22.65 17.24 8.83
N LEU A 393 -22.28 16.42 7.83
CA LEU A 393 -21.14 15.52 7.95
C LEU A 393 -19.84 16.28 8.23
N GLN A 394 -19.61 17.41 7.54
CA GLN A 394 -18.44 18.24 7.81
C GLN A 394 -18.47 18.84 9.22
N SER A 395 -19.64 19.32 9.68
CA SER A 395 -19.80 19.85 11.03
C SER A 395 -19.52 18.78 12.11
N ILE A 396 -20.02 17.56 11.91
CA ILE A 396 -19.74 16.41 12.81
C ILE A 396 -18.23 16.11 12.81
N THR A 397 -17.61 16.09 11.62
CA THR A 397 -16.17 15.82 11.47
C THR A 397 -15.32 16.84 12.22
N LEU A 398 -15.61 18.13 12.09
CA LEU A 398 -14.91 19.20 12.81
C LEU A 398 -15.10 19.08 14.33
N ALA A 399 -16.31 18.79 14.81
CA ALA A 399 -16.57 18.56 16.23
C ALA A 399 -15.81 17.35 16.78
N CYS A 400 -15.66 16.29 15.99
CA CYS A 400 -14.83 15.14 16.38
C CYS A 400 -13.36 15.54 16.51
N ARG A 401 -12.82 16.30 15.54
CA ARG A 401 -11.43 16.82 15.58
C ARG A 401 -11.19 17.67 16.83
N ASP A 402 -12.10 18.59 17.13
CA ASP A 402 -11.99 19.48 18.30
C ASP A 402 -12.08 18.71 19.63
N ALA A 403 -13.00 17.76 19.75
CA ALA A 403 -13.20 16.99 20.98
C ALA A 403 -12.01 16.06 21.28
N VAL A 404 -11.48 15.38 20.26
CA VAL A 404 -10.28 14.54 20.40
C VAL A 404 -9.05 15.41 20.65
N GLY A 405 -8.92 16.56 19.99
CA GLY A 405 -7.86 17.53 20.27
C GLY A 405 -7.91 18.05 21.71
N ALA A 406 -9.10 18.26 22.27
CA ALA A 406 -9.27 18.64 23.68
C ALA A 406 -8.83 17.53 24.65
N LEU A 407 -9.08 16.26 24.33
CA LEU A 407 -8.55 15.12 25.10
C LEU A 407 -7.03 15.14 25.11
N VAL A 408 -6.40 15.25 23.93
CA VAL A 408 -4.93 15.23 23.83
C VAL A 408 -4.31 16.39 24.61
N LYS A 409 -4.83 17.61 24.44
CA LYS A 409 -4.33 18.81 25.16
C LYS A 409 -4.39 18.68 26.68
N GLU A 410 -5.43 18.05 27.22
CA GLU A 410 -5.56 17.80 28.65
C GLU A 410 -4.54 16.77 29.15
N GLN A 411 -4.11 15.85 28.28
CA GLN A 411 -3.19 14.76 28.60
C GLN A 411 -1.73 15.10 28.30
N THR A 412 -1.44 16.25 27.70
CA THR A 412 -0.06 16.68 27.38
C THR A 412 0.57 17.55 28.46
N ASP A 413 1.85 17.31 28.77
CA ASP A 413 2.68 18.22 29.58
C ASP A 413 3.14 19.44 28.76
N ALA A 414 3.88 20.36 29.40
CA ALA A 414 4.40 21.57 28.75
C ALA A 414 5.43 21.26 27.63
N GLU A 415 5.91 20.03 27.55
CA GLU A 415 6.84 19.53 26.54
C GLU A 415 6.13 18.66 25.47
N GLY A 416 4.80 18.60 25.45
CA GLY A 416 4.01 17.88 24.43
C GLY A 416 3.97 16.35 24.60
N ARG A 417 4.40 15.83 25.76
CA ARG A 417 4.40 14.39 26.06
C ARG A 417 3.16 13.99 26.85
N VAL A 418 2.74 12.74 26.72
CA VAL A 418 1.62 12.19 27.50
C VAL A 418 1.99 12.17 28.99
N SER A 419 1.22 12.89 29.80
CA SER A 419 1.37 12.96 31.25
C SER A 419 1.09 11.60 31.90
N LEU A 420 2.01 11.14 32.76
CA LEU A 420 1.87 9.90 33.53
C LEU A 420 0.95 10.06 34.77
N VAL A 421 0.47 11.28 35.06
CA VAL A 421 -0.12 11.65 36.37
C VAL A 421 -1.64 11.86 36.32
N SER A 422 -2.26 11.84 35.13
CA SER A 422 -3.64 12.29 34.87
C SER A 422 -4.68 11.17 34.83
N LYS A 423 -4.83 10.39 35.92
CA LYS A 423 -6.10 9.68 36.15
C LYS A 423 -7.07 10.59 36.89
N LEU A 424 -7.85 11.40 36.17
CA LEU A 424 -8.80 12.32 36.79
C LEU A 424 -10.22 11.76 36.82
N ASN A 425 -10.72 11.56 38.04
CA ASN A 425 -12.11 11.22 38.32
C ASN A 425 -12.95 12.52 38.37
N PHE A 426 -13.27 13.09 37.19
CA PHE A 426 -14.01 14.36 37.05
C PHE A 426 -15.43 14.35 37.67
N PHE A 427 -15.98 13.16 37.93
CA PHE A 427 -17.28 12.99 38.58
C PHE A 427 -17.36 13.59 40.00
N ASN A 428 -16.23 13.74 40.70
CA ASN A 428 -16.20 14.24 42.08
C ASN A 428 -16.08 15.77 42.20
N MET A 429 -15.92 16.52 41.10
CA MET A 429 -15.63 17.98 41.16
C MET A 429 -16.65 18.88 40.46
N GLY A 430 -17.74 18.34 39.90
CA GLY A 430 -18.80 19.14 39.27
C GLY A 430 -18.37 19.92 38.01
N LYS A 431 -17.18 19.65 37.47
CA LYS A 431 -16.69 20.21 36.20
C LYS A 431 -16.96 19.23 35.06
N LYS A 432 -17.40 19.74 33.91
CA LYS A 432 -17.52 18.93 32.68
C LYS A 432 -16.12 18.63 32.15
N THR A 433 -15.96 17.50 31.47
CA THR A 433 -14.69 17.16 30.84
C THR A 433 -14.42 18.07 29.63
N PRO A 434 -13.16 18.40 29.30
CA PRO A 434 -12.82 19.34 28.22
C PRO A 434 -13.42 18.96 26.85
N TRP A 435 -13.46 17.66 26.54
CA TRP A 435 -14.07 17.17 25.29
C TRP A 435 -15.59 17.33 25.25
N ILE A 436 -16.31 17.21 26.37
CA ILE A 436 -17.74 17.50 26.42
C ILE A 436 -17.99 19.01 26.28
N GLU A 437 -17.14 19.85 26.88
CA GLU A 437 -17.21 21.30 26.71
C GLU A 437 -16.96 21.71 25.25
N SER A 438 -16.00 21.05 24.58
CA SER A 438 -15.73 21.22 23.15
C SER A 438 -16.95 20.85 22.30
N LEU A 439 -17.59 19.70 22.52
CA LEU A 439 -18.81 19.30 21.80
C LEU A 439 -19.96 20.29 22.02
N HIS A 440 -20.14 20.79 23.26
CA HIS A 440 -21.14 21.83 23.55
C HIS A 440 -20.85 23.13 22.83
N ALA A 441 -19.57 23.54 22.74
CA ALA A 441 -19.14 24.73 22.02
C ALA A 441 -19.35 24.60 20.51
N ALA A 442 -19.18 23.39 19.96
CA ALA A 442 -19.48 23.04 18.57
C ALA A 442 -20.99 22.96 18.26
N GLY A 443 -21.87 23.17 19.26
CA GLY A 443 -23.32 23.22 19.08
C GLY A 443 -24.07 21.95 19.49
N TYR A 444 -23.37 20.87 19.83
CA TYR A 444 -23.96 19.58 20.18
C TYR A 444 -24.18 19.52 21.70
N LYS A 445 -25.28 20.11 22.20
CA LYS A 445 -25.55 20.25 23.64
C LYS A 445 -26.20 19.06 24.33
N ASN A 446 -26.76 18.14 23.55
CA ASN A 446 -27.56 17.01 24.02
C ASN A 446 -26.85 15.67 23.86
N VAL A 447 -25.52 15.68 23.75
CA VAL A 447 -24.75 14.44 23.59
C VAL A 447 -24.82 13.63 24.87
N ASP A 448 -25.12 12.33 24.74
CA ASP A 448 -25.22 11.43 25.88
C ASP A 448 -23.81 11.18 26.47
N PRO A 449 -23.57 11.51 27.75
CA PRO A 449 -22.27 11.27 28.37
C PRO A 449 -21.96 9.78 28.61
N GLU A 450 -22.96 8.90 28.67
CA GLU A 450 -22.77 7.46 28.93
C GLU A 450 -21.89 6.77 27.86
N PRO A 451 -22.17 6.87 26.55
CA PRO A 451 -21.31 6.27 25.51
C PRO A 451 -20.00 7.04 25.29
N ILE A 452 -19.93 8.33 25.64
CA ILE A 452 -18.70 9.14 25.50
C ILE A 452 -17.61 8.65 26.45
N LYS A 453 -17.97 8.33 27.70
CA LYS A 453 -16.99 7.98 28.73
C LYS A 453 -16.09 6.80 28.32
N PRO A 454 -16.61 5.60 28.00
CA PRO A 454 -15.77 4.46 27.64
C PRO A 454 -15.01 4.70 26.33
N LEU A 455 -15.57 5.47 25.38
CA LEU A 455 -14.86 5.84 24.15
C LEU A 455 -13.62 6.69 24.45
N PHE A 456 -13.73 7.74 25.28
CA PHE A 456 -12.60 8.61 25.58
C PHE A 456 -11.57 7.93 26.50
N GLU A 457 -11.98 7.01 27.38
CA GLU A 457 -11.05 6.13 28.12
C GLU A 457 -10.25 5.24 27.17
N TYR A 458 -10.90 4.70 26.12
CA TYR A 458 -10.24 3.93 25.08
C TYR A 458 -9.28 4.79 24.24
N LEU A 459 -9.67 5.99 23.84
CA LEU A 459 -8.79 6.91 23.10
C LEU A 459 -7.56 7.33 23.92
N GLU A 460 -7.70 7.52 25.23
CA GLU A 460 -6.55 7.79 26.12
C GLU A 460 -5.60 6.59 26.18
N PHE A 461 -6.13 5.36 26.20
CA PHE A 461 -5.31 4.15 26.11
C PHE A 461 -4.55 4.08 24.78
N CYS A 462 -5.24 4.32 23.67
CA CYS A 462 -4.65 4.35 22.32
C CYS A 462 -3.56 5.41 22.20
N LEU A 463 -3.79 6.63 22.71
CA LEU A 463 -2.79 7.71 22.72
C LEU A 463 -1.47 7.25 23.37
N LYS A 464 -1.56 6.55 24.51
CA LYS A 464 -0.38 6.00 25.19
C LYS A 464 0.35 4.94 24.35
N GLN A 465 -0.38 4.15 23.56
CA GLN A 465 0.24 3.12 22.71
C GLN A 465 0.87 3.74 21.45
N VAL A 466 0.24 4.75 20.85
CA VAL A 466 0.76 5.48 19.68
C VAL A 466 2.08 6.17 20.01
N CYS A 467 2.18 6.82 21.18
CA CYS A 467 3.37 7.56 21.60
C CYS A 467 4.43 6.69 22.32
N ALA A 468 4.27 5.37 22.36
CA ALA A 468 5.20 4.50 23.08
C ALA A 468 6.52 4.29 22.30
N ASP A 469 7.65 4.40 22.99
CA ASP A 469 8.99 4.19 22.41
C ASP A 469 9.56 2.81 22.77
N ASN A 470 9.26 1.81 21.95
CA ASN A 470 9.64 0.42 22.20
C ASN A 470 10.56 -0.18 21.10
N GLU A 471 10.71 0.50 19.97
CA GLU A 471 11.30 -0.07 18.75
C GLU A 471 12.78 -0.45 18.92
N LEU A 472 13.60 0.48 19.43
CA LEU A 472 15.02 0.23 19.71
C LEU A 472 15.20 -0.78 20.86
N GLY A 473 14.33 -0.70 21.87
CA GLY A 473 14.33 -1.64 23.00
C GLY A 473 14.09 -3.09 22.56
N ALA A 474 13.23 -3.30 21.57
CA ALA A 474 12.96 -4.63 21.01
C ALA A 474 14.16 -5.20 20.25
N LEU A 475 14.86 -4.38 19.46
CA LEU A 475 16.09 -4.79 18.79
C LEU A 475 17.18 -5.21 19.78
N LEU A 476 17.38 -4.42 20.84
CA LEU A 476 18.35 -4.75 21.89
C LEU A 476 18.00 -6.09 22.56
N ARG A 477 16.71 -6.34 22.87
CA ARG A 477 16.28 -7.65 23.41
C ARG A 477 16.59 -8.80 22.44
N ALA A 478 16.30 -8.64 21.16
CA ALA A 478 16.59 -9.65 20.15
C ALA A 478 18.10 -9.95 20.05
N LEU A 479 18.95 -8.92 20.03
CA LEU A 479 20.40 -9.07 19.99
C LEU A 479 20.99 -9.62 21.31
N GLU A 480 20.26 -9.53 22.42
CA GLU A 480 20.55 -10.19 23.68
C GLU A 480 20.09 -11.66 23.75
N GLY A 481 19.51 -12.18 22.66
CA GLY A 481 18.96 -13.54 22.60
C GLY A 481 17.77 -13.73 23.55
N GLU A 482 16.99 -12.66 23.77
CA GLU A 482 15.78 -12.65 24.59
C GLU A 482 14.52 -12.80 23.74
N TYR A 483 13.39 -13.03 24.40
CA TYR A 483 12.09 -13.13 23.77
C TYR A 483 11.51 -11.74 23.48
N VAL A 484 11.35 -11.39 22.20
CA VAL A 484 10.59 -10.20 21.79
C VAL A 484 9.10 -10.54 21.83
N LEU A 485 8.31 -9.67 22.46
CA LEU A 485 6.88 -9.91 22.60
C LEU A 485 6.18 -9.95 21.24
N PRO A 486 5.33 -10.95 20.96
CA PRO A 486 4.55 -10.99 19.74
C PRO A 486 3.38 -10.01 19.81
N GLY A 487 2.86 -9.62 18.65
CA GLY A 487 1.61 -8.86 18.53
C GLY A 487 1.05 -8.92 17.12
N PRO A 488 -0.22 -8.53 16.92
CA PRO A 488 -0.78 -8.45 15.59
C PRO A 488 -0.08 -7.34 14.79
N GLY A 489 0.17 -7.58 13.51
CA GLY A 489 0.38 -6.51 12.53
C GLY A 489 -0.94 -6.22 11.80
N GLY A 490 -1.09 -5.00 11.29
CA GLY A 490 -2.32 -4.54 10.65
C GLY A 490 -2.44 -3.02 10.69
N ASP A 491 -3.63 -2.53 10.34
CA ASP A 491 -3.94 -1.10 10.36
C ASP A 491 -4.19 -0.64 11.81
N PRO A 492 -3.41 0.32 12.35
CA PRO A 492 -3.53 0.77 13.74
C PRO A 492 -4.81 1.58 14.02
N ILE A 493 -5.48 2.09 12.99
CA ILE A 493 -6.76 2.82 13.11
C ILE A 493 -7.89 1.81 13.30
N ARG A 494 -7.95 0.80 12.43
CA ARG A 494 -8.95 -0.27 12.53
C ARG A 494 -8.72 -1.15 13.74
N ASN A 495 -7.47 -1.57 13.98
CA ASN A 495 -7.08 -2.41 15.11
C ASN A 495 -5.94 -1.78 15.94
N PRO A 496 -6.27 -1.00 16.99
CA PRO A 496 -5.26 -0.43 17.90
C PRO A 496 -4.42 -1.45 18.68
N ASP A 497 -4.76 -2.75 18.73
CA ASP A 497 -3.91 -3.78 19.36
C ASP A 497 -2.58 -4.01 18.62
N VAL A 498 -2.49 -3.53 17.38
CA VAL A 498 -1.23 -3.43 16.62
C VAL A 498 -0.20 -2.58 17.39
N LEU A 499 -0.68 -1.60 18.17
CA LEU A 499 0.13 -0.74 19.01
C LEU A 499 0.38 -1.37 20.40
N PRO A 500 1.46 -1.00 21.10
CA PRO A 500 2.59 -0.23 20.60
C PRO A 500 3.46 -1.05 19.65
N THR A 501 4.30 -0.38 18.87
CA THR A 501 5.30 -1.03 18.00
C THR A 501 6.47 -1.59 18.83
N GLY A 502 7.48 -2.15 18.17
CA GLY A 502 8.55 -2.91 18.84
C GLY A 502 8.13 -4.33 19.25
N LYS A 503 7.18 -4.93 18.54
CA LYS A 503 6.72 -6.31 18.75
C LYS A 503 7.15 -7.20 17.60
N ASN A 504 7.29 -8.50 17.87
CA ASN A 504 7.48 -9.51 16.83
C ASN A 504 6.14 -9.79 16.13
N MET A 505 5.83 -9.01 15.10
CA MET A 505 4.47 -8.97 14.55
C MET A 505 4.04 -10.30 13.89
N HIS A 506 2.75 -10.58 13.84
CA HIS A 506 2.17 -11.70 13.11
C HIS A 506 0.91 -11.31 12.35
N ALA A 507 0.50 -12.15 11.39
CA ALA A 507 -0.81 -12.09 10.76
C ALA A 507 -1.91 -12.61 11.72
N LEU A 508 -2.85 -13.42 11.24
CA LEU A 508 -3.94 -14.00 12.02
C LEU A 508 -4.12 -15.49 11.68
N ASP A 509 -4.98 -16.19 12.43
CA ASP A 509 -5.39 -17.55 12.08
C ASP A 509 -6.14 -17.55 10.73
N PRO A 510 -5.65 -18.24 9.69
CA PRO A 510 -6.35 -18.34 8.41
C PRO A 510 -7.79 -18.84 8.50
N GLN A 511 -8.19 -19.52 9.58
CA GLN A 511 -9.55 -20.01 9.80
C GLN A 511 -10.46 -19.04 10.57
N SER A 512 -9.95 -17.91 11.07
CA SER A 512 -10.77 -16.92 11.79
C SER A 512 -11.45 -15.91 10.86
N ILE A 513 -11.22 -16.02 9.55
CA ILE A 513 -11.76 -15.10 8.53
C ILE A 513 -12.61 -15.85 7.49
N PRO A 514 -13.63 -15.21 6.89
CA PRO A 514 -14.16 -13.88 7.22
C PRO A 514 -14.91 -13.85 8.55
N THR A 515 -14.81 -12.76 9.30
CA THR A 515 -15.63 -12.55 10.51
C THR A 515 -17.05 -12.11 10.14
N THR A 516 -18.00 -12.16 11.09
CA THR A 516 -19.36 -11.66 10.88
C THR A 516 -19.40 -10.17 10.51
N GLY A 517 -18.54 -9.36 11.13
CA GLY A 517 -18.38 -7.94 10.77
C GLY A 517 -17.89 -7.75 9.33
N ALA A 518 -16.89 -8.53 8.92
CA ALA A 518 -16.38 -8.51 7.55
C ALA A 518 -17.45 -8.89 6.52
N ILE A 519 -18.33 -9.87 6.82
CA ILE A 519 -19.43 -10.28 5.94
C ILE A 519 -20.47 -9.16 5.81
N LYS A 520 -20.84 -8.48 6.91
CA LYS A 520 -21.77 -7.33 6.87
C LYS A 520 -21.20 -6.21 5.99
N SER A 521 -19.93 -5.84 6.20
CA SER A 521 -19.23 -4.82 5.42
C SER A 521 -19.13 -5.21 3.93
N ALA A 522 -18.76 -6.45 3.65
CA ALA A 522 -18.65 -6.99 2.30
C ALA A 522 -19.96 -6.88 1.50
N LYS A 523 -21.10 -7.16 2.13
CA LYS A 523 -22.41 -6.99 1.50
C LYS A 523 -22.63 -5.55 1.03
N VAL A 524 -22.36 -4.57 1.89
CA VAL A 524 -22.52 -3.14 1.56
C VAL A 524 -21.64 -2.76 0.36
N VAL A 525 -20.38 -3.20 0.34
CA VAL A 525 -19.46 -2.91 -0.77
C VAL A 525 -19.93 -3.55 -2.07
N VAL A 526 -20.35 -4.82 -2.05
CA VAL A 526 -20.85 -5.51 -3.25
C VAL A 526 -22.12 -4.86 -3.77
N ASP A 527 -23.05 -4.50 -2.90
CA ASP A 527 -24.30 -3.86 -3.30
C ASP A 527 -24.03 -2.48 -3.92
N ARG A 528 -23.12 -1.67 -3.34
CA ARG A 528 -22.66 -0.39 -3.92
C ARG A 528 -21.97 -0.56 -5.28
N LEU A 529 -21.11 -1.57 -5.41
CA LEU A 529 -20.42 -1.88 -6.67
C LEU A 529 -21.43 -2.23 -7.78
N LEU A 530 -22.37 -3.11 -7.49
CA LEU A 530 -23.38 -3.54 -8.45
C LEU A 530 -24.36 -2.41 -8.78
N GLU A 531 -24.76 -1.59 -7.80
CA GLU A 531 -25.58 -0.40 -8.04
C GLU A 531 -24.87 0.57 -8.98
N ARG A 532 -23.59 0.87 -8.72
CA ARG A 532 -22.81 1.77 -9.57
C ARG A 532 -22.66 1.23 -10.99
N GLN A 533 -22.29 -0.04 -11.13
CA GLN A 533 -22.16 -0.66 -12.44
C GLN A 533 -23.49 -0.69 -13.21
N ARG A 534 -24.63 -0.89 -12.54
CA ARG A 534 -25.95 -0.84 -13.18
C ARG A 534 -26.28 0.56 -13.68
N THR A 535 -26.02 1.59 -12.89
CA THR A 535 -26.21 2.99 -13.32
C THR A 535 -25.39 3.30 -14.57
N ASP A 536 -24.16 2.79 -14.64
CA ASP A 536 -23.25 3.03 -15.77
C ASP A 536 -23.50 2.09 -16.98
N ASN A 537 -24.44 1.13 -16.87
CA ASN A 537 -24.68 0.08 -17.88
C ASN A 537 -26.19 -0.21 -18.11
N ASP A 538 -26.98 0.85 -18.30
CA ASP A 538 -28.42 0.78 -18.65
C ASP A 538 -29.28 -0.06 -17.69
N GLY A 539 -28.89 -0.12 -16.43
CA GLY A 539 -29.59 -0.86 -15.38
C GLY A 539 -29.27 -2.35 -15.29
N ASN A 540 -28.40 -2.88 -16.15
CA ASN A 540 -28.04 -4.30 -16.21
C ASN A 540 -26.92 -4.67 -15.23
N TYR A 541 -27.05 -5.83 -14.58
CA TYR A 541 -25.98 -6.39 -13.74
C TYR A 541 -24.80 -6.83 -14.62
N PRO A 542 -23.55 -6.71 -14.12
CA PRO A 542 -22.42 -7.32 -14.81
C PRO A 542 -22.52 -8.85 -14.74
N GLU A 543 -22.22 -9.55 -15.82
CA GLU A 543 -22.25 -11.03 -15.78
C GLU A 543 -21.04 -11.61 -15.03
N THR A 544 -19.85 -11.02 -15.22
CA THR A 544 -18.60 -11.45 -14.56
C THR A 544 -17.79 -10.27 -14.01
N ILE A 545 -17.24 -10.45 -12.80
CA ILE A 545 -16.30 -9.51 -12.15
C ILE A 545 -14.93 -10.18 -11.99
N ALA A 546 -13.87 -9.58 -12.55
CA ALA A 546 -12.49 -10.00 -12.29
C ALA A 546 -11.96 -9.31 -11.02
N VAL A 547 -11.65 -10.10 -9.99
CA VAL A 547 -11.26 -9.63 -8.65
C VAL A 547 -9.82 -10.00 -8.35
N VAL A 548 -9.08 -9.10 -7.69
CA VAL A 548 -7.76 -9.42 -7.10
C VAL A 548 -7.91 -9.59 -5.59
N LEU A 549 -7.30 -10.65 -5.04
CA LEU A 549 -7.24 -10.88 -3.59
C LEU A 549 -5.81 -10.71 -3.06
N TRP A 550 -5.66 -9.74 -2.16
CA TRP A 550 -4.44 -9.46 -1.43
C TRP A 550 -4.53 -10.02 0.00
N VAL A 551 -3.38 -10.31 0.61
CA VAL A 551 -3.37 -10.77 2.01
C VAL A 551 -3.51 -9.60 2.96
N THR A 552 -2.85 -8.50 2.64
CA THR A 552 -2.70 -7.37 3.55
C THR A 552 -4.06 -6.79 3.96
N ASP A 553 -4.96 -6.54 3.00
CA ASP A 553 -6.31 -6.05 3.28
C ASP A 553 -7.14 -7.12 4.02
N ASN A 554 -7.02 -8.40 3.65
CA ASN A 554 -7.74 -9.49 4.33
C ASN A 554 -7.30 -9.71 5.78
N ILE A 555 -6.02 -9.45 6.13
CA ILE A 555 -5.57 -9.44 7.52
C ILE A 555 -6.17 -8.22 8.24
N LYS A 556 -6.08 -7.03 7.65
CA LYS A 556 -6.51 -5.77 8.28
C LYS A 556 -8.02 -5.66 8.49
N THR A 557 -8.79 -6.28 7.60
CA THR A 557 -10.27 -6.23 7.59
C THR A 557 -10.92 -7.51 8.09
N TYR A 558 -10.11 -8.50 8.49
CA TYR A 558 -10.60 -9.83 8.86
C TYR A 558 -11.44 -10.51 7.77
N GLY A 559 -11.08 -10.31 6.50
CA GLY A 559 -11.65 -11.01 5.36
C GLY A 559 -12.77 -10.29 4.59
N GLU A 560 -12.82 -8.95 4.57
CA GLU A 560 -13.87 -8.20 3.85
C GLU A 560 -13.86 -8.53 2.35
N SER A 561 -12.72 -8.41 1.66
CA SER A 561 -12.64 -8.68 0.21
C SER A 561 -12.87 -10.14 -0.16
N LEU A 562 -12.43 -11.06 0.70
CA LEU A 562 -12.77 -12.48 0.60
C LEU A 562 -14.28 -12.72 0.70
N ALA A 563 -14.96 -12.10 1.67
CA ALA A 563 -16.40 -12.19 1.83
C ALA A 563 -17.17 -11.52 0.68
N GLN A 564 -16.62 -10.47 0.05
CA GLN A 564 -17.23 -9.83 -1.12
C GLN A 564 -17.35 -10.83 -2.27
N VAL A 565 -16.30 -11.60 -2.56
CA VAL A 565 -16.32 -12.64 -3.61
C VAL A 565 -17.35 -13.73 -3.29
N MET A 566 -17.41 -14.19 -2.03
CA MET A 566 -18.43 -15.17 -1.60
C MET A 566 -19.85 -14.61 -1.80
N TRP A 567 -20.07 -13.34 -1.45
CA TRP A 567 -21.36 -12.67 -1.61
C TRP A 567 -21.73 -12.48 -3.10
N MET A 568 -20.78 -12.15 -3.98
CA MET A 568 -21.02 -12.03 -5.43
C MET A 568 -21.66 -13.30 -6.02
N VAL A 569 -21.11 -14.47 -5.69
CA VAL A 569 -21.64 -15.78 -6.12
C VAL A 569 -22.84 -16.27 -5.28
N GLY A 570 -23.19 -15.54 -4.21
CA GLY A 570 -24.32 -15.84 -3.34
C GLY A 570 -24.08 -17.04 -2.42
N VAL A 571 -22.88 -17.14 -1.85
CA VAL A 571 -22.49 -18.14 -0.86
C VAL A 571 -22.09 -17.42 0.43
N LYS A 572 -22.46 -17.96 1.59
CA LYS A 572 -21.98 -17.48 2.89
C LYS A 572 -21.01 -18.47 3.54
N PRO A 573 -19.92 -17.99 4.17
CA PRO A 573 -19.08 -18.82 5.03
C PRO A 573 -19.81 -19.12 6.33
N VAL A 574 -19.66 -20.35 6.83
CA VAL A 574 -20.28 -20.81 8.07
C VAL A 574 -19.19 -21.28 9.04
N PRO A 575 -19.04 -20.64 10.21
CA PRO A 575 -18.12 -21.09 11.24
C PRO A 575 -18.59 -22.41 11.87
N ASP A 576 -17.65 -23.25 12.27
CA ASP A 576 -17.95 -24.38 13.14
C ASP A 576 -18.20 -23.94 14.60
N ALA A 577 -18.50 -24.89 15.49
CA ALA A 577 -18.78 -24.59 16.89
C ALA A 577 -17.60 -23.93 17.65
N LEU A 578 -16.37 -24.01 17.12
CA LEU A 578 -15.18 -23.36 17.68
C LEU A 578 -14.91 -21.99 17.05
N GLY A 579 -15.74 -21.55 16.10
CA GLY A 579 -15.57 -20.29 15.37
C GLY A 579 -14.71 -20.41 14.11
N ARG A 580 -14.26 -21.60 13.72
CA ARG A 580 -13.40 -21.78 12.54
C ARG A 580 -14.23 -21.79 11.27
N VAL A 581 -13.91 -20.92 10.33
CA VAL A 581 -14.56 -20.84 9.02
C VAL A 581 -14.02 -21.94 8.11
N ASN A 582 -14.81 -23.00 7.93
CA ASN A 582 -14.45 -24.15 7.08
C ASN A 582 -15.63 -24.77 6.30
N LYS A 583 -16.83 -24.20 6.45
CA LYS A 583 -18.06 -24.62 5.76
C LYS A 583 -18.64 -23.47 4.96
N LEU A 584 -19.50 -23.82 4.00
CA LEU A 584 -20.16 -22.90 3.09
C LEU A 584 -21.62 -23.31 2.97
N GLU A 585 -22.48 -22.31 2.80
CA GLU A 585 -23.89 -22.48 2.46
C GLU A 585 -24.24 -21.60 1.26
N LEU A 586 -24.90 -22.18 0.26
CA LEU A 586 -25.46 -21.43 -0.86
C LEU A 586 -26.71 -20.68 -0.38
N LEU A 587 -26.74 -19.37 -0.55
CA LEU A 587 -27.92 -18.54 -0.27
C LEU A 587 -29.00 -18.83 -1.31
N SER A 588 -30.28 -18.76 -0.94
CA SER A 588 -31.35 -18.79 -1.95
C SER A 588 -31.32 -17.52 -2.81
N LEU A 589 -31.81 -17.59 -4.05
CA LEU A 589 -31.96 -16.39 -4.89
C LEU A 589 -32.90 -15.35 -4.28
N GLU A 590 -33.86 -15.78 -3.46
CA GLU A 590 -34.75 -14.90 -2.69
C GLU A 590 -33.99 -14.09 -1.64
N GLU A 591 -33.10 -14.74 -0.88
CA GLU A 591 -32.23 -14.07 0.10
C GLU A 591 -31.19 -13.17 -0.59
N LEU A 592 -30.68 -13.60 -1.75
CA LEU A 592 -29.69 -12.84 -2.52
C LEU A 592 -30.30 -11.60 -3.21
N GLY A 593 -31.56 -11.67 -3.63
CA GLY A 593 -32.30 -10.54 -4.23
C GLY A 593 -31.87 -10.13 -5.64
N ARG A 594 -30.95 -10.86 -6.26
CA ARG A 594 -30.34 -10.58 -7.58
C ARG A 594 -29.73 -11.86 -8.20
N PRO A 595 -29.26 -11.83 -9.47
CA PRO A 595 -28.49 -12.92 -10.03
C PRO A 595 -27.19 -13.20 -9.26
N ARG A 596 -26.71 -14.45 -9.32
CA ARG A 596 -25.34 -14.81 -8.94
C ARG A 596 -24.40 -14.29 -10.02
N ILE A 597 -23.41 -13.52 -9.61
CA ILE A 597 -22.43 -12.90 -10.51
C ILE A 597 -21.24 -13.86 -10.63
N ASP A 598 -20.79 -14.14 -11.85
CA ASP A 598 -19.57 -14.94 -12.05
C ASP A 598 -18.33 -14.12 -11.67
N VAL A 599 -17.25 -14.80 -11.32
CA VAL A 599 -16.05 -14.16 -10.78
C VAL A 599 -14.80 -14.77 -11.38
N VAL A 600 -13.78 -13.96 -11.68
CA VAL A 600 -12.42 -14.46 -11.98
C VAL A 600 -11.50 -13.97 -10.88
N ILE A 601 -10.98 -14.88 -10.07
CA ILE A 601 -10.30 -14.54 -8.82
C ILE A 601 -8.79 -14.70 -9.03
N ASN A 602 -8.09 -13.57 -9.05
CA ASN A 602 -6.63 -13.50 -9.15
C ASN A 602 -6.03 -13.37 -7.75
N CYS A 603 -5.62 -14.48 -7.16
CA CYS A 603 -4.95 -14.51 -5.86
C CYS A 603 -3.47 -14.16 -6.03
N SER A 604 -2.96 -13.21 -5.25
CA SER A 604 -1.52 -12.97 -5.17
C SER A 604 -0.76 -14.22 -4.65
N GLY A 605 0.52 -14.36 -4.98
CA GLY A 605 1.35 -15.46 -4.46
C GLY A 605 1.44 -15.47 -2.92
N VAL A 606 1.41 -14.28 -2.30
CA VAL A 606 1.33 -14.15 -0.84
C VAL A 606 -0.02 -14.66 -0.31
N PHE A 607 -1.11 -14.44 -1.04
CA PHE A 607 -2.45 -14.96 -0.70
C PHE A 607 -2.52 -16.46 -0.76
N ARG A 608 -1.97 -17.05 -1.82
CA ARG A 608 -1.76 -18.51 -1.85
C ARG A 608 -0.94 -18.97 -0.65
N ASP A 609 0.10 -18.23 -0.29
CA ASP A 609 1.00 -18.69 0.77
C ASP A 609 0.39 -18.68 2.18
N LEU A 610 -0.51 -17.73 2.47
CA LEU A 610 -1.12 -17.56 3.79
C LEU A 610 -2.52 -18.14 3.89
N PHE A 611 -3.31 -18.06 2.80
CA PHE A 611 -4.75 -18.30 2.78
C PHE A 611 -5.17 -19.32 1.71
N ILE A 612 -4.35 -20.34 1.43
CA ILE A 612 -4.72 -21.44 0.52
C ILE A 612 -6.00 -22.17 0.96
N ASN A 613 -6.30 -22.19 2.26
CA ASN A 613 -7.57 -22.69 2.80
C ASN A 613 -8.75 -21.83 2.35
N GLN A 614 -8.58 -20.52 2.18
CA GLN A 614 -9.61 -19.63 1.66
C GLN A 614 -9.76 -19.77 0.15
N MET A 615 -8.67 -20.00 -0.59
CA MET A 615 -8.76 -20.41 -2.01
C MET A 615 -9.58 -21.70 -2.17
N ASN A 616 -9.43 -22.64 -1.24
CA ASN A 616 -10.26 -23.86 -1.21
C ASN A 616 -11.75 -23.56 -0.99
N LEU A 617 -12.08 -22.65 -0.08
CA LEU A 617 -13.47 -22.24 0.14
C LEU A 617 -14.03 -21.50 -1.08
N LEU A 618 -13.27 -20.63 -1.72
CA LEU A 618 -13.71 -19.89 -2.91
C LEU A 618 -13.98 -20.82 -4.09
N ASP A 619 -13.08 -21.77 -4.39
CA ASP A 619 -13.29 -22.73 -5.48
C ASP A 619 -14.53 -23.60 -5.23
N ARG A 620 -14.75 -24.03 -3.98
CA ARG A 620 -15.97 -24.76 -3.60
C ARG A 620 -17.22 -23.89 -3.75
N ALA A 621 -17.16 -22.61 -3.38
CA ALA A 621 -18.28 -21.67 -3.49
C ALA A 621 -18.70 -21.47 -4.95
N VAL A 622 -17.73 -21.23 -5.85
CA VAL A 622 -17.98 -21.04 -7.28
C VAL A 622 -18.58 -22.31 -7.90
N LYS A 623 -17.98 -23.48 -7.64
CA LYS A 623 -18.49 -24.75 -8.19
C LYS A 623 -19.88 -25.09 -7.65
N MET A 624 -20.17 -24.78 -6.39
CA MET A 624 -21.51 -24.93 -5.80
C MET A 624 -22.54 -24.03 -6.50
N ALA A 625 -22.19 -22.79 -6.81
CA ALA A 625 -23.05 -21.89 -7.59
C ALA A 625 -23.25 -22.39 -9.03
N ALA A 626 -22.19 -22.89 -9.69
CA ALA A 626 -22.28 -23.44 -11.05
C ALA A 626 -23.22 -24.67 -11.12
N GLU A 627 -23.17 -25.54 -10.12
CA GLU A 627 -23.93 -26.79 -10.07
C GLU A 627 -25.39 -26.60 -9.67
N ALA A 628 -25.76 -25.46 -9.06
CA ALA A 628 -27.11 -25.14 -8.61
C ALA A 628 -28.14 -25.22 -9.75
N ASP A 629 -29.30 -25.82 -9.49
CA ASP A 629 -30.39 -25.94 -10.48
C ASP A 629 -31.23 -24.64 -10.52
N GLU A 630 -30.67 -23.62 -11.16
CA GLU A 630 -31.24 -22.28 -11.24
C GLU A 630 -31.28 -21.77 -12.69
N PRO A 631 -32.21 -20.85 -13.04
CA PRO A 631 -32.26 -20.24 -14.36
C PRO A 631 -30.96 -19.50 -14.70
N LEU A 632 -30.50 -19.60 -15.96
CA LEU A 632 -29.23 -19.00 -16.41
C LEU A 632 -29.20 -17.48 -16.27
N GLU A 633 -30.33 -16.80 -16.45
CA GLU A 633 -30.45 -15.33 -16.26
C GLU A 633 -30.33 -14.89 -14.79
N MET A 634 -30.43 -15.84 -13.84
CA MET A 634 -30.26 -15.60 -12.41
C MET A 634 -28.96 -16.23 -11.87
N ASN A 635 -28.19 -16.90 -12.71
CA ASN A 635 -26.96 -17.58 -12.29
C ASN A 635 -25.92 -17.54 -13.43
N PHE A 636 -25.17 -16.43 -13.47
CA PHE A 636 -24.16 -16.20 -14.51
C PHE A 636 -22.97 -17.17 -14.38
N VAL A 637 -22.66 -17.63 -13.16
CA VAL A 637 -21.65 -18.68 -12.92
C VAL A 637 -22.01 -19.93 -13.73
N ARG A 638 -23.24 -20.42 -13.58
CA ARG A 638 -23.75 -21.59 -14.31
C ARG A 638 -23.85 -21.35 -15.81
N LYS A 639 -24.36 -20.18 -16.22
CA LYS A 639 -24.48 -19.77 -17.62
C LYS A 639 -23.14 -19.87 -18.34
N HIS A 640 -22.09 -19.30 -17.78
CA HIS A 640 -20.74 -19.34 -18.35
C HIS A 640 -20.12 -20.73 -18.30
N ALA A 641 -20.20 -21.40 -17.14
CA ALA A 641 -19.57 -22.71 -16.98
C ALA A 641 -20.18 -23.77 -17.92
N LEU A 642 -21.49 -23.75 -18.19
CA LEU A 642 -22.11 -24.65 -19.17
C LEU A 642 -21.58 -24.42 -20.59
N LYS A 643 -21.51 -23.15 -21.01
CA LYS A 643 -20.98 -22.78 -22.33
C LYS A 643 -19.51 -23.20 -22.48
N GLN A 644 -18.69 -22.91 -21.46
CA GLN A 644 -17.28 -23.28 -21.44
C GLN A 644 -17.08 -24.79 -21.42
N ALA A 645 -17.90 -25.54 -20.68
CA ALA A 645 -17.87 -26.99 -20.66
C ALA A 645 -18.14 -27.60 -22.05
N GLU A 646 -19.12 -27.06 -22.77
CA GLU A 646 -19.44 -27.48 -24.13
C GLU A 646 -18.30 -27.16 -25.12
N GLU A 647 -17.79 -25.93 -25.10
CA GLU A 647 -16.71 -25.49 -26.00
C GLU A 647 -15.39 -26.24 -25.78
N MET A 648 -15.08 -26.60 -24.53
CA MET A 648 -13.81 -27.22 -24.15
C MET A 648 -13.88 -28.75 -24.05
N GLY A 649 -15.08 -29.35 -24.09
CA GLY A 649 -15.28 -30.79 -23.95
C GLY A 649 -14.94 -31.32 -22.55
N ILE A 650 -15.12 -30.50 -21.51
CA ILE A 650 -14.86 -30.84 -20.11
C ILE A 650 -16.16 -30.86 -19.30
N ASN A 651 -16.13 -31.35 -18.06
CA ASN A 651 -17.34 -31.34 -17.24
C ASN A 651 -17.63 -29.94 -16.65
N LEU A 652 -18.89 -29.70 -16.24
CA LEU A 652 -19.35 -28.43 -15.68
C LEU A 652 -18.47 -27.93 -14.52
N ARG A 653 -18.10 -28.84 -13.61
CA ARG A 653 -17.31 -28.52 -12.41
C ARG A 653 -15.88 -28.08 -12.76
N GLN A 654 -15.28 -28.69 -13.78
CA GLN A 654 -13.99 -28.29 -14.32
C GLN A 654 -14.07 -26.93 -15.03
N ALA A 655 -15.12 -26.71 -15.84
CA ALA A 655 -15.36 -25.45 -16.53
C ALA A 655 -15.61 -24.27 -15.57
N ALA A 656 -16.13 -24.55 -14.37
CA ALA A 656 -16.33 -23.57 -13.29
C ALA A 656 -15.04 -23.23 -12.51
N THR A 657 -13.86 -23.50 -13.06
CA THR A 657 -12.57 -23.10 -12.45
C THR A 657 -12.39 -21.59 -12.56
N ARG A 658 -12.29 -20.91 -11.41
CA ARG A 658 -12.20 -19.44 -11.31
C ARG A 658 -11.13 -18.90 -10.37
N VAL A 659 -10.48 -19.77 -9.59
CA VAL A 659 -9.47 -19.37 -8.60
C VAL A 659 -8.08 -19.59 -9.19
N PHE A 660 -7.40 -18.49 -9.50
CA PHE A 660 -6.09 -18.48 -10.16
C PHE A 660 -5.03 -17.81 -9.29
N SER A 661 -3.77 -18.19 -9.48
CA SER A 661 -2.61 -17.56 -8.83
C SER A 661 -1.33 -17.76 -9.63
N ASN A 662 -0.21 -17.39 -9.02
CA ASN A 662 1.11 -17.77 -9.49
C ASN A 662 1.41 -19.25 -9.21
N ALA A 663 2.32 -19.84 -9.99
CA ALA A 663 2.93 -21.13 -9.67
C ALA A 663 3.54 -21.12 -8.25
N SER A 664 3.53 -22.27 -7.58
CA SER A 664 4.14 -22.41 -6.25
C SER A 664 5.59 -21.92 -6.24
N GLY A 665 5.93 -21.05 -5.28
CA GLY A 665 7.26 -20.44 -5.15
C GLY A 665 7.49 -19.21 -6.05
N SER A 666 6.51 -18.81 -6.85
CA SER A 666 6.52 -17.58 -7.66
C SER A 666 5.55 -16.54 -7.11
N TYR A 667 5.87 -15.27 -7.36
CA TYR A 667 5.13 -14.07 -6.95
C TYR A 667 5.09 -13.06 -8.13
N SER A 668 4.13 -12.13 -8.11
CA SER A 668 3.88 -11.10 -9.15
C SER A 668 3.66 -11.61 -10.58
N SER A 669 3.12 -10.77 -11.46
CA SER A 669 3.05 -11.02 -12.91
C SER A 669 4.32 -10.61 -13.65
N ASN A 670 5.32 -10.06 -12.94
CA ASN A 670 6.52 -9.39 -13.47
C ASN A 670 6.22 -8.09 -14.25
N VAL A 671 4.96 -7.66 -14.34
CA VAL A 671 4.62 -6.37 -14.97
C VAL A 671 5.22 -5.22 -14.17
N ASN A 672 5.24 -5.31 -12.84
CA ASN A 672 5.94 -4.34 -12.00
C ASN A 672 7.42 -4.18 -12.39
N LEU A 673 8.14 -5.29 -12.56
CA LEU A 673 9.57 -5.28 -12.92
C LEU A 673 9.79 -4.73 -14.33
N ALA A 674 8.92 -5.08 -15.28
CA ALA A 674 9.01 -4.56 -16.64
C ALA A 674 8.80 -3.03 -16.67
N VAL A 675 7.83 -2.51 -15.92
CA VAL A 675 7.58 -1.07 -15.79
C VAL A 675 8.74 -0.37 -15.07
N GLU A 676 9.23 -0.95 -13.98
CA GLU A 676 10.33 -0.38 -13.19
C GLU A 676 11.62 -0.22 -14.00
N ASN A 677 11.94 -1.24 -14.82
CA ASN A 677 13.16 -1.29 -15.63
C ASN A 677 12.96 -0.73 -17.05
N SER A 678 11.74 -0.33 -17.40
CA SER A 678 11.36 0.10 -18.75
C SER A 678 11.70 -0.96 -19.85
N THR A 679 11.76 -2.25 -19.49
CA THR A 679 12.18 -3.36 -20.36
C THR A 679 10.99 -4.00 -21.10
N TRP A 680 10.24 -3.19 -21.84
CA TRP A 680 9.11 -3.65 -22.67
C TRP A 680 8.88 -2.69 -23.82
N GLU A 681 8.52 -3.21 -24.99
CA GLU A 681 8.24 -2.39 -26.18
C GLU A 681 6.75 -2.10 -26.33
N SER A 682 5.91 -3.09 -26.05
CA SER A 682 4.46 -3.03 -26.24
C SER A 682 3.65 -3.56 -25.06
N GLU A 683 2.42 -3.06 -24.90
CA GLU A 683 1.50 -3.53 -23.84
C GLU A 683 1.18 -5.04 -23.98
N ALA A 684 1.34 -5.60 -25.17
CA ALA A 684 1.14 -7.03 -25.43
C ALA A 684 2.14 -7.91 -24.68
N GLU A 685 3.39 -7.46 -24.47
CA GLU A 685 4.39 -8.19 -23.68
C GLU A 685 3.97 -8.27 -22.20
N LEU A 686 3.47 -7.16 -21.65
CA LEU A 686 2.97 -7.11 -20.28
C LEU A 686 1.78 -8.06 -20.08
N GLN A 687 0.87 -8.08 -21.06
CA GLN A 687 -0.29 -8.97 -21.08
C GLN A 687 0.12 -10.45 -21.19
N GLU A 688 1.12 -10.76 -22.01
CA GLU A 688 1.64 -12.13 -22.18
C GLU A 688 2.34 -12.64 -20.92
N MET A 689 3.13 -11.80 -20.26
CA MET A 689 3.75 -12.09 -18.96
C MET A 689 2.68 -12.41 -17.90
N TYR A 690 1.62 -11.62 -17.86
CA TYR A 690 0.49 -11.83 -16.97
C TYR A 690 -0.19 -13.19 -17.21
N LEU A 691 -0.58 -13.47 -18.45
CA LEU A 691 -1.24 -14.73 -18.82
C LEU A 691 -0.35 -15.94 -18.51
N THR A 692 0.96 -15.84 -18.74
CA THR A 692 1.90 -16.91 -18.46
C THR A 692 2.05 -17.17 -16.96
N ARG A 693 2.11 -16.11 -16.15
CA ARG A 693 2.46 -16.24 -14.73
C ARG A 693 1.27 -16.36 -13.79
N LYS A 694 0.08 -15.90 -14.18
CA LYS A 694 -1.13 -15.86 -13.33
C LYS A 694 -2.16 -16.95 -13.65
N SER A 695 -1.96 -17.75 -14.69
CA SER A 695 -2.92 -18.78 -15.14
C SER A 695 -2.85 -20.12 -14.39
N PHE A 696 -2.31 -20.17 -13.16
CA PHE A 696 -2.25 -21.42 -12.39
C PHE A 696 -3.53 -21.59 -11.59
N ALA A 697 -4.31 -22.60 -11.92
CA ALA A 697 -5.60 -22.86 -11.32
C ALA A 697 -5.47 -23.63 -9.99
N PHE A 698 -6.21 -23.19 -8.98
CA PHE A 698 -6.42 -23.95 -7.76
C PHE A 698 -7.65 -24.86 -7.90
N SER A 699 -7.55 -26.10 -7.44
CA SER A 699 -8.68 -27.03 -7.41
C SER A 699 -8.92 -27.57 -6.00
N SER A 700 -10.10 -27.32 -5.45
CA SER A 700 -10.51 -27.89 -4.16
C SER A 700 -10.69 -29.41 -4.20
N ASP A 701 -10.89 -29.98 -5.39
CA ASP A 701 -11.00 -31.42 -5.62
C ASP A 701 -9.61 -32.10 -5.71
N ASN A 702 -8.56 -31.31 -5.97
CA ASN A 702 -7.16 -31.76 -5.95
C ASN A 702 -6.22 -30.66 -5.39
N PRO A 703 -6.25 -30.36 -4.07
CA PRO A 703 -5.55 -29.20 -3.49
C PRO A 703 -4.01 -29.28 -3.52
N GLY A 704 -3.44 -30.45 -3.84
CA GLY A 704 -2.00 -30.71 -3.76
C GLY A 704 -1.21 -30.20 -4.98
N THR A 705 -1.88 -29.82 -6.07
CA THR A 705 -1.23 -29.39 -7.31
C THR A 705 -1.99 -28.20 -7.92
N MET A 706 -1.27 -27.14 -8.24
CA MET A 706 -1.76 -26.05 -9.08
C MET A 706 -1.12 -26.19 -10.45
N GLU A 707 -1.93 -26.55 -11.44
CA GLU A 707 -1.50 -26.69 -12.83
C GLU A 707 -1.82 -25.41 -13.62
N GLN A 708 -1.03 -25.16 -14.65
CA GLN A 708 -1.30 -24.05 -15.55
C GLN A 708 -2.50 -24.37 -16.43
N ASP A 709 -3.54 -23.54 -16.36
CA ASP A 709 -4.73 -23.64 -17.20
C ASP A 709 -5.04 -22.28 -17.84
N ARG A 710 -4.18 -21.91 -18.81
CA ARG A 710 -4.31 -20.66 -19.56
C ARG A 710 -5.59 -20.62 -20.39
N GLN A 711 -6.07 -21.77 -20.87
CA GLN A 711 -7.25 -21.82 -21.72
C GLN A 711 -8.52 -21.44 -20.93
N ILE A 712 -8.73 -22.00 -19.73
CA ILE A 712 -9.85 -21.61 -18.87
C ILE A 712 -9.66 -20.18 -18.37
N PHE A 713 -8.43 -19.77 -18.07
CA PHE A 713 -8.14 -18.41 -17.61
C PHE A 713 -8.56 -17.36 -18.63
N GLU A 714 -8.10 -17.48 -19.88
CA GLU A 714 -8.49 -16.57 -20.97
C GLU A 714 -9.98 -16.63 -21.24
N SER A 715 -10.58 -17.83 -21.28
CA SER A 715 -12.02 -18.00 -21.50
C SER A 715 -12.86 -17.31 -20.42
N SER A 716 -12.43 -17.37 -19.17
CA SER A 716 -13.12 -16.72 -18.05
C SER A 716 -12.92 -15.21 -18.07
N LEU A 717 -11.69 -14.72 -18.31
CA LEU A 717 -11.39 -13.29 -18.41
C LEU A 717 -12.16 -12.62 -19.56
N LYS A 718 -12.42 -13.31 -20.67
CA LYS A 718 -13.26 -12.81 -21.78
C LYS A 718 -14.68 -12.44 -21.37
N THR A 719 -15.19 -13.02 -20.29
CA THR A 719 -16.54 -12.72 -19.80
C THR A 719 -16.57 -11.50 -18.87
N ALA A 720 -15.41 -11.06 -18.36
CA ALA A 720 -15.33 -9.99 -17.37
C ALA A 720 -15.78 -8.64 -17.94
N GLU A 721 -16.74 -8.02 -17.28
CA GLU A 721 -17.25 -6.68 -17.60
C GLU A 721 -16.75 -5.63 -16.60
N VAL A 722 -16.28 -6.10 -15.44
CA VAL A 722 -15.74 -5.26 -14.37
C VAL A 722 -14.40 -5.83 -13.89
N THR A 723 -13.43 -4.94 -13.62
CA THR A 723 -12.26 -5.25 -12.79
C THR A 723 -12.40 -4.61 -11.41
N PHE A 724 -11.95 -5.32 -10.38
CA PHE A 724 -12.19 -4.90 -9.00
C PHE A 724 -11.04 -5.26 -8.05
N GLN A 725 -10.62 -4.29 -7.24
CA GLN A 725 -9.63 -4.47 -6.18
C GLN A 725 -10.09 -3.74 -4.90
N ASN A 726 -9.59 -4.16 -3.74
CA ASN A 726 -9.79 -3.44 -2.49
C ASN A 726 -8.49 -2.71 -2.10
N LEU A 727 -8.64 -1.47 -1.64
CA LEU A 727 -7.53 -0.68 -1.13
C LEU A 727 -7.14 -1.22 0.26
N ASP A 728 -5.84 -1.44 0.46
CA ASP A 728 -5.28 -1.96 1.71
C ASP A 728 -5.40 -0.96 2.87
N SER A 729 -4.99 0.28 2.65
CA SER A 729 -5.11 1.38 3.60
C SER A 729 -4.87 2.73 2.91
N ALA A 730 -5.08 3.83 3.61
CA ALA A 730 -4.81 5.16 3.05
C ALA A 730 -3.30 5.40 2.87
N GLU A 731 -2.47 4.82 3.75
CA GLU A 731 -1.03 4.85 3.62
C GLU A 731 -0.47 3.88 2.55
N ILE A 732 -1.16 2.79 2.20
CA ILE A 732 -0.78 1.92 1.07
C ILE A 732 -1.89 1.92 0.02
N SER A 733 -1.87 2.97 -0.80
CA SER A 733 -2.77 3.16 -1.93
C SER A 733 -2.14 2.73 -3.26
N LEU A 734 -2.86 2.94 -4.36
CA LEU A 734 -2.54 2.49 -5.71
C LEU A 734 -1.19 2.98 -6.25
N THR A 735 -0.73 4.15 -5.80
CA THR A 735 0.52 4.75 -6.26
C THR A 735 1.69 4.52 -5.28
N ASP A 736 1.44 4.02 -4.07
CA ASP A 736 2.46 3.73 -3.06
C ASP A 736 3.31 2.51 -3.41
N VAL A 737 2.72 1.57 -4.14
CA VAL A 737 3.24 0.23 -4.37
C VAL A 737 2.86 -0.25 -5.76
N SER A 738 3.70 -1.10 -6.36
CA SER A 738 3.51 -1.57 -7.73
C SER A 738 2.61 -2.80 -7.86
N HIS A 739 2.29 -3.48 -6.75
CA HIS A 739 1.58 -4.76 -6.81
C HIS A 739 0.14 -4.62 -7.35
N TYR A 740 -0.54 -3.49 -7.11
CA TYR A 740 -1.90 -3.27 -7.59
C TYR A 740 -1.98 -3.28 -9.12
N PHE A 741 -1.11 -2.52 -9.80
CA PHE A 741 -1.10 -2.50 -11.26
C PHE A 741 -0.47 -3.77 -11.83
N ASP A 742 0.49 -4.40 -11.15
CA ASP A 742 1.04 -5.70 -11.53
C ASP A 742 -0.05 -6.78 -11.68
N SER A 743 -1.08 -6.73 -10.83
CA SER A 743 -2.18 -7.68 -10.87
C SER A 743 -3.44 -7.14 -11.55
N ASP A 744 -3.41 -5.95 -12.15
CA ASP A 744 -4.54 -5.37 -12.89
C ASP A 744 -4.73 -6.04 -14.26
N PRO A 745 -5.89 -6.66 -14.54
CA PRO A 745 -6.16 -7.31 -15.81
C PRO A 745 -6.94 -6.41 -16.78
N THR A 746 -7.05 -5.10 -16.55
CA THR A 746 -8.04 -4.25 -17.23
C THR A 746 -7.82 -4.19 -18.75
N LYS A 747 -6.63 -3.77 -19.22
CA LYS A 747 -6.34 -3.77 -20.67
C LYS A 747 -6.21 -5.18 -21.25
N LEU A 748 -5.76 -6.14 -20.44
CA LEU A 748 -5.71 -7.55 -20.83
C LEU A 748 -7.12 -8.08 -21.19
N ILE A 749 -8.13 -7.79 -20.37
CA ILE A 749 -9.51 -8.19 -20.68
C ILE A 749 -9.99 -7.51 -21.97
N GLY A 750 -9.68 -6.22 -22.14
CA GLY A 750 -9.98 -5.50 -23.38
C GLY A 750 -9.37 -6.14 -24.63
N SER A 751 -8.15 -6.67 -24.54
CA SER A 751 -7.48 -7.36 -25.67
C SER A 751 -7.99 -8.79 -25.90
N LEU A 752 -8.49 -9.47 -24.87
CA LEU A 752 -9.03 -10.83 -24.98
C LEU A 752 -10.48 -10.86 -25.51
N ARG A 753 -11.28 -9.84 -25.19
CA ARG A 753 -12.70 -9.79 -25.56
C ARG A 753 -12.88 -9.62 -27.07
N ALA A 754 -13.85 -10.35 -27.63
CA ALA A 754 -14.14 -10.29 -29.06
C ALA A 754 -14.69 -8.93 -29.51
N ASP A 755 -15.34 -8.18 -28.61
CA ASP A 755 -15.84 -6.83 -28.86
C ASP A 755 -14.78 -5.73 -28.64
N GLY A 756 -13.60 -6.08 -28.14
CA GLY A 756 -12.55 -5.12 -27.77
C GLY A 756 -12.94 -4.16 -26.64
N LYS A 757 -14.08 -4.37 -25.97
CA LYS A 757 -14.58 -3.44 -24.94
C LYS A 757 -13.75 -3.60 -23.66
N LYS A 758 -13.16 -2.50 -23.21
CA LYS A 758 -12.49 -2.45 -21.90
C LYS A 758 -13.52 -2.60 -20.78
N PRO A 759 -13.26 -3.45 -19.75
CA PRO A 759 -14.14 -3.54 -18.59
C PRO A 759 -14.12 -2.25 -17.77
N THR A 760 -15.20 -1.97 -17.04
CA THR A 760 -15.23 -0.87 -16.07
C THR A 760 -14.36 -1.26 -14.87
N SER A 761 -13.45 -0.38 -14.44
CA SER A 761 -12.53 -0.69 -13.34
C SER A 761 -12.94 0.04 -12.07
N PHE A 762 -13.13 -0.69 -10.97
CA PHE A 762 -13.48 -0.15 -9.67
C PHE A 762 -12.46 -0.53 -8.60
N VAL A 763 -12.38 0.31 -7.57
CA VAL A 763 -11.60 0.10 -6.35
C VAL A 763 -12.49 0.39 -5.16
N ALA A 764 -12.62 -0.58 -4.26
CA ALA A 764 -13.28 -0.39 -2.98
C ALA A 764 -12.31 0.17 -1.95
N ASP A 765 -12.78 1.13 -1.17
CA ASP A 765 -12.05 1.78 -0.09
C ASP A 765 -12.94 1.76 1.16
N THR A 766 -12.59 0.87 2.08
CA THR A 766 -13.26 0.74 3.37
C THR A 766 -12.39 1.29 4.50
N THR A 767 -11.37 2.12 4.20
CA THR A 767 -10.40 2.58 5.22
C THR A 767 -11.01 3.46 6.30
N THR A 768 -12.17 4.06 6.02
CA THR A 768 -12.99 4.82 6.97
C THR A 768 -14.33 4.13 7.19
N ALA A 769 -15.13 4.60 8.16
CA ALA A 769 -16.50 4.12 8.37
C ALA A 769 -17.39 4.27 7.12
N ASN A 770 -17.11 5.27 6.26
CA ASN A 770 -17.85 5.47 5.02
C ASN A 770 -17.19 4.69 3.87
N ALA A 771 -17.63 3.45 3.65
CA ALA A 771 -17.14 2.59 2.57
C ALA A 771 -17.46 3.17 1.18
N GLN A 772 -16.45 3.37 0.33
CA GLN A 772 -16.61 3.93 -1.01
C GLN A 772 -16.26 2.89 -2.09
N VAL A 773 -16.99 2.91 -3.21
CA VAL A 773 -16.61 2.19 -4.44
C VAL A 773 -16.39 3.23 -5.51
N ARG A 774 -15.11 3.50 -5.78
CA ARG A 774 -14.68 4.49 -6.78
C ARG A 774 -14.26 3.76 -8.05
N THR A 775 -14.34 4.43 -9.19
CA THR A 775 -13.63 3.97 -10.38
C THR A 775 -12.12 4.00 -10.14
N LEU A 776 -11.38 3.20 -10.89
CA LEU A 776 -9.92 3.20 -10.82
C LEU A 776 -9.34 4.60 -11.09
N SER A 777 -9.87 5.32 -12.09
CA SER A 777 -9.43 6.68 -12.42
C SER A 777 -9.76 7.70 -11.33
N GLU A 778 -10.92 7.61 -10.67
CA GLU A 778 -11.23 8.45 -9.49
C GLU A 778 -10.21 8.23 -8.38
N THR A 779 -9.83 6.97 -8.10
CA THR A 779 -8.84 6.65 -7.06
C THR A 779 -7.43 7.10 -7.45
N VAL A 780 -7.02 6.96 -8.72
CA VAL A 780 -5.75 7.51 -9.23
C VAL A 780 -5.72 9.03 -9.10
N ARG A 781 -6.81 9.74 -9.45
CA ARG A 781 -6.89 11.20 -9.26
C ARG A 781 -6.83 11.59 -7.78
N LEU A 782 -7.49 10.84 -6.90
CA LEU A 782 -7.43 11.06 -5.46
C LEU A 782 -5.99 10.91 -4.95
N ASP A 783 -5.27 9.87 -5.37
CA ASP A 783 -3.84 9.69 -5.08
C ASP A 783 -3.00 10.85 -5.58
N SER A 784 -3.16 11.28 -6.84
CA SER A 784 -2.42 12.41 -7.40
C SER A 784 -2.63 13.68 -6.61
N ARG A 785 -3.88 14.01 -6.26
CA ARG A 785 -4.23 15.23 -5.51
C ARG A 785 -3.81 15.20 -4.05
N THR A 786 -3.74 14.02 -3.42
CA THR A 786 -3.46 13.92 -1.99
C THR A 786 -2.00 13.61 -1.68
N LYS A 787 -1.25 13.09 -2.67
CA LYS A 787 0.17 12.70 -2.57
C LYS A 787 1.03 13.50 -3.55
N LEU A 788 1.27 12.97 -4.76
CA LEU A 788 2.30 13.44 -5.68
C LEU A 788 2.22 14.96 -5.99
N LEU A 789 1.01 15.52 -6.08
CA LEU A 789 0.79 16.94 -6.38
C LEU A 789 0.38 17.76 -5.15
N ASN A 790 0.34 17.16 -3.97
CA ASN A 790 -0.02 17.84 -2.72
C ASN A 790 1.24 18.46 -2.08
N PRO A 791 1.30 19.80 -1.92
CA PRO A 791 2.41 20.47 -1.26
C PRO A 791 2.72 19.96 0.14
N LYS A 792 1.70 19.63 0.92
CA LYS A 792 1.91 19.07 2.26
C LYS A 792 2.68 17.75 2.19
N TRP A 793 2.32 16.89 1.23
CA TRP A 793 2.93 15.58 1.09
C TRP A 793 4.36 15.67 0.53
N TYR A 794 4.56 16.33 -0.62
CA TYR A 794 5.89 16.35 -1.24
C TYR A 794 6.89 17.17 -0.42
N GLU A 795 6.48 18.27 0.25
CA GLU A 795 7.38 18.99 1.15
C GLU A 795 7.71 18.18 2.40
N GLY A 796 6.71 17.46 2.93
CA GLY A 796 6.90 16.50 4.02
C GLY A 796 7.94 15.45 3.69
N MET A 797 7.87 14.85 2.49
CA MET A 797 8.91 13.92 2.00
C MET A 797 10.26 14.61 1.82
N LEU A 798 10.30 15.76 1.13
CA LEU A 798 11.55 16.48 0.85
C LEU A 798 12.23 17.04 2.09
N SER A 799 11.55 17.11 3.23
CA SER A 799 12.16 17.43 4.53
C SER A 799 13.19 16.36 4.98
N HIS A 800 13.11 15.15 4.43
CA HIS A 800 14.08 14.07 4.62
C HIS A 800 15.15 14.00 3.50
N GLY A 801 15.24 15.03 2.65
CA GLY A 801 16.30 15.18 1.67
C GLY A 801 16.35 14.06 0.63
N TYR A 802 17.46 13.31 0.60
CA TYR A 802 17.78 12.30 -0.41
C TYR A 802 16.68 11.22 -0.56
N GLU A 803 16.19 10.70 0.57
CA GLU A 803 15.15 9.67 0.60
C GLU A 803 13.77 10.23 0.23
N GLY A 804 13.56 11.53 0.44
CA GLY A 804 12.33 12.23 0.06
C GLY A 804 12.10 12.28 -1.45
N VAL A 805 13.15 12.55 -2.23
CA VAL A 805 13.08 12.56 -3.70
C VAL A 805 12.76 11.17 -4.26
N ARG A 806 13.23 10.11 -3.60
CA ARG A 806 12.92 8.71 -3.95
C ARG A 806 11.43 8.42 -3.83
N GLU A 807 10.76 8.93 -2.78
CA GLU A 807 9.31 8.73 -2.63
C GLU A 807 8.50 9.42 -3.74
N ILE A 808 8.97 10.58 -4.22
CA ILE A 808 8.37 11.29 -5.37
C ILE A 808 8.55 10.47 -6.65
N SER A 809 9.78 10.03 -6.95
CA SER A 809 10.07 9.25 -8.16
C SER A 809 9.28 7.94 -8.19
N LYS A 810 9.23 7.23 -7.06
CA LYS A 810 8.45 6.00 -6.88
C LYS A 810 6.96 6.20 -7.21
N ARG A 811 6.38 7.30 -6.73
CA ARG A 811 4.98 7.66 -6.98
C ARG A 811 4.68 7.82 -8.47
N LEU A 812 5.59 8.50 -9.16
CA LEU A 812 5.48 8.75 -10.59
C LEU A 812 5.63 7.45 -11.40
N VAL A 813 6.61 6.60 -11.08
CA VAL A 813 6.80 5.30 -11.74
C VAL A 813 5.57 4.41 -11.59
N ASN A 814 4.99 4.34 -10.39
CA ASN A 814 3.76 3.56 -10.16
C ASN A 814 2.56 4.14 -10.92
N THR A 815 2.51 5.47 -11.09
CA THR A 815 1.50 6.14 -11.92
C THR A 815 1.62 5.69 -13.38
N THR A 816 2.84 5.58 -13.93
CA THR A 816 3.09 5.02 -15.26
C THR A 816 2.59 3.57 -15.41
N GLY A 817 2.74 2.75 -14.36
CA GLY A 817 2.17 1.40 -14.33
C GLY A 817 0.66 1.36 -14.58
N TRP A 818 -0.09 2.34 -14.06
CA TRP A 818 -1.53 2.47 -14.31
C TRP A 818 -1.89 2.95 -15.72
N SER A 819 -1.01 3.71 -16.38
CA SER A 819 -1.15 4.00 -17.81
C SER A 819 -0.96 2.73 -18.65
N ALA A 820 0.05 1.92 -18.33
CA ALA A 820 0.37 0.70 -19.08
C ALA A 820 -0.69 -0.41 -18.93
N THR A 821 -1.24 -0.60 -17.73
CA THR A 821 -2.12 -1.74 -17.41
C THR A 821 -3.61 -1.45 -17.54
N ALA A 822 -4.00 -0.19 -17.29
CA ALA A 822 -5.39 0.24 -17.37
C ALA A 822 -5.61 1.42 -18.30
N GLY A 823 -4.63 2.31 -18.53
CA GLY A 823 -4.87 3.60 -19.15
C GLY A 823 -5.80 4.46 -18.28
N ALA A 824 -5.57 4.44 -16.96
CA ALA A 824 -6.43 5.10 -15.97
C ALA A 824 -5.94 6.48 -15.52
N VAL A 825 -4.77 6.91 -15.99
CA VAL A 825 -4.15 8.19 -15.63
C VAL A 825 -4.57 9.28 -16.61
N ASP A 826 -5.09 10.37 -16.08
CA ASP A 826 -5.43 11.55 -16.87
C ASP A 826 -4.19 12.35 -17.29
N ASN A 827 -4.18 12.91 -18.51
CA ASN A 827 -3.05 13.68 -19.04
C ASN A 827 -2.57 14.81 -18.11
N TRP A 828 -3.50 15.49 -17.43
CA TRP A 828 -3.19 16.59 -16.51
C TRP A 828 -2.31 16.16 -15.33
N VAL A 829 -2.35 14.88 -14.93
CA VAL A 829 -1.51 14.38 -13.83
C VAL A 829 -0.03 14.53 -14.21
N TYR A 830 0.35 14.08 -15.41
CA TYR A 830 1.73 14.22 -15.89
C TYR A 830 2.10 15.68 -16.17
N GLU A 831 1.17 16.48 -16.70
CA GLU A 831 1.40 17.90 -16.95
C GLU A 831 1.64 18.68 -15.65
N ASP A 832 0.87 18.43 -14.59
CA ASP A 832 1.03 19.07 -13.28
C ASP A 832 2.30 18.59 -12.56
N VAL A 833 2.71 17.33 -12.75
CA VAL A 833 4.00 16.80 -12.27
C VAL A 833 5.14 17.58 -12.93
N ASN A 834 5.11 17.71 -14.26
CA ASN A 834 6.08 18.52 -14.99
C ASN A 834 6.05 19.98 -14.55
N GLY A 835 4.86 20.58 -14.39
CA GLY A 835 4.69 21.95 -13.91
C GLY A 835 5.29 22.18 -12.52
N THR A 836 5.07 21.26 -11.59
CA THR A 836 5.50 21.39 -10.19
C THR A 836 6.97 21.08 -9.98
N PHE A 837 7.50 20.04 -10.62
CA PHE A 837 8.85 19.52 -10.31
C PHE A 837 9.92 19.88 -11.35
N ILE A 838 9.52 20.29 -12.57
CA ILE A 838 10.44 20.55 -13.68
C ILE A 838 10.35 22.00 -14.17
N GLN A 839 9.14 22.55 -14.33
CA GLN A 839 8.99 23.94 -14.82
C GLN A 839 9.31 24.98 -13.75
N ASP A 840 9.10 24.66 -12.48
CA ASP A 840 9.60 25.44 -11.36
C ASP A 840 11.12 25.20 -11.22
N GLU A 841 11.92 26.19 -11.64
CA GLU A 841 13.38 26.10 -11.61
C GLU A 841 13.95 25.93 -10.19
N GLU A 842 13.29 26.46 -9.16
CA GLU A 842 13.76 26.34 -7.78
C GLU A 842 13.57 24.91 -7.30
N MET A 843 12.38 24.36 -7.50
CA MET A 843 12.08 22.96 -7.18
C MET A 843 12.95 22.00 -7.99
N GLN A 844 13.09 22.24 -9.30
CA GLN A 844 13.90 21.42 -10.19
C GLN A 844 15.36 21.32 -9.72
N LYS A 845 15.99 22.47 -9.39
CA LYS A 845 17.36 22.50 -8.84
C LYS A 845 17.45 21.84 -7.48
N ARG A 846 16.44 22.03 -6.61
CA ARG A 846 16.37 21.37 -5.30
C ARG A 846 16.36 19.86 -5.44
N LEU A 847 15.49 19.29 -6.28
CA LEU A 847 15.41 17.84 -6.50
C LEU A 847 16.73 17.27 -7.04
N LEU A 848 17.29 17.90 -8.07
CA LEU A 848 18.55 17.49 -8.68
C LEU A 848 19.70 17.45 -7.66
N ASN A 849 19.80 18.47 -6.80
CA ASN A 849 20.87 18.55 -5.80
C ASN A 849 20.63 17.65 -4.58
N LEU A 850 19.38 17.32 -4.25
CA LEU A 850 19.05 16.41 -3.15
C LEU A 850 19.31 14.95 -3.52
N ASN A 851 18.92 14.52 -4.72
CA ASN A 851 19.13 13.15 -5.19
C ASN A 851 19.17 13.10 -6.74
N PRO A 852 20.36 13.16 -7.36
CA PRO A 852 20.47 13.19 -8.82
C PRO A 852 19.93 11.91 -9.48
N HIS A 853 20.12 10.74 -8.87
CA HIS A 853 19.62 9.48 -9.40
C HIS A 853 18.08 9.41 -9.42
N SER A 854 17.43 9.77 -8.32
CA SER A 854 15.96 9.81 -8.27
C SER A 854 15.40 10.91 -9.17
N PHE A 855 16.10 12.04 -9.30
CA PHE A 855 15.73 13.09 -10.26
C PHE A 855 15.84 12.62 -11.72
N ARG A 856 16.92 11.90 -12.09
CA ARG A 856 17.03 11.22 -13.39
C ARG A 856 15.85 10.28 -13.63
N LYS A 857 15.42 9.53 -12.61
CA LYS A 857 14.26 8.65 -12.73
C LYS A 857 12.96 9.43 -12.98
N ILE A 858 12.77 10.60 -12.36
CA ILE A 858 11.63 11.48 -12.63
C ILE A 858 11.66 11.95 -14.10
N VAL A 859 12.79 12.49 -14.55
CA VAL A 859 12.95 13.01 -15.92
C VAL A 859 12.76 11.93 -16.98
N SER A 860 13.41 10.78 -16.80
CA SER A 860 13.29 9.63 -17.71
C SER A 860 11.86 9.08 -17.75
N THR A 861 11.16 9.03 -16.62
CA THR A 861 9.77 8.56 -16.57
C THR A 861 8.84 9.51 -17.34
N LEU A 862 9.03 10.83 -17.23
CA LEU A 862 8.25 11.81 -17.99
C LEU A 862 8.51 11.68 -19.51
N LEU A 863 9.77 11.49 -19.92
CA LEU A 863 10.11 11.21 -21.32
C LEU A 863 9.50 9.88 -21.80
N GLU A 864 9.54 8.84 -20.97
CA GLU A 864 8.99 7.51 -21.29
C GLU A 864 7.47 7.56 -21.51
N VAL A 865 6.72 8.20 -20.61
CA VAL A 865 5.25 8.27 -20.75
C VAL A 865 4.83 9.07 -21.98
N ASN A 866 5.61 10.08 -22.39
CA ASN A 866 5.41 10.76 -23.67
C ASN A 866 5.74 9.85 -24.86
N GLY A 867 6.91 9.23 -24.86
CA GLY A 867 7.36 8.34 -25.94
C GLY A 867 6.45 7.13 -26.17
N ARG A 868 5.73 6.68 -25.13
CA ARG A 868 4.73 5.61 -25.19
C ARG A 868 3.30 6.10 -25.47
N GLY A 869 3.09 7.40 -25.66
CA GLY A 869 1.78 7.98 -26.01
C GLY A 869 0.80 8.10 -24.84
N TYR A 870 1.28 8.05 -23.59
CA TYR A 870 0.44 8.23 -22.39
C TYR A 870 0.36 9.68 -21.92
N TRP A 871 1.29 10.53 -22.35
CA TRP A 871 1.31 11.96 -22.04
C TRP A 871 1.54 12.79 -23.30
N GLU A 872 0.56 13.63 -23.62
CA GLU A 872 0.66 14.66 -24.66
C GLU A 872 1.04 16.00 -24.01
N THR A 873 2.10 16.61 -24.51
CA THR A 873 2.63 17.88 -23.99
C THR A 873 3.34 18.69 -25.08
N SER A 874 3.76 19.91 -24.74
CA SER A 874 4.44 20.80 -25.69
C SER A 874 5.88 20.35 -26.00
N GLU A 875 6.36 20.60 -27.22
CA GLU A 875 7.75 20.30 -27.60
C GLU A 875 8.77 21.02 -26.69
N SER A 876 8.43 22.23 -26.22
CA SER A 876 9.26 22.98 -25.27
C SER A 876 9.41 22.27 -23.92
N ASN A 877 8.40 21.53 -23.46
CA ASN A 877 8.53 20.70 -22.24
C ASN A 877 9.48 19.52 -22.50
N LEU A 878 9.36 18.89 -23.67
CA LEU A 878 10.21 17.76 -24.05
C LEU A 878 11.67 18.17 -24.22
N ASP A 879 11.95 19.31 -24.85
CA ASP A 879 13.30 19.83 -25.00
C ASP A 879 13.96 20.10 -23.65
N ARG A 880 13.23 20.72 -22.71
CA ARG A 880 13.70 20.92 -21.33
C ARG A 880 14.02 19.60 -20.63
N LEU A 881 13.15 18.60 -20.76
CA LEU A 881 13.39 17.27 -20.16
C LEU A 881 14.61 16.58 -20.77
N ARG A 882 14.82 16.70 -22.10
CA ARG A 882 16.00 16.16 -22.79
C ARG A 882 17.29 16.83 -22.31
N GLU A 883 17.29 18.15 -22.14
CA GLU A 883 18.42 18.90 -21.59
C GLU A 883 18.74 18.48 -20.15
N LEU A 884 17.71 18.38 -19.29
CA LEU A 884 17.87 17.97 -17.89
C LEU A 884 18.33 16.52 -17.75
N TYR A 885 17.88 15.63 -18.65
CA TYR A 885 18.36 14.26 -18.71
C TYR A 885 19.86 14.21 -18.99
N GLN A 886 20.33 15.00 -19.97
CA GLN A 886 21.77 15.09 -20.26
C GLN A 886 22.55 15.68 -19.07
N GLU A 887 22.05 16.77 -18.45
CA GLU A 887 22.72 17.38 -17.30
C GLU A 887 22.91 16.40 -16.14
N VAL A 888 21.87 15.63 -15.81
CA VAL A 888 21.94 14.67 -14.69
C VAL A 888 22.77 13.43 -15.04
N GLU A 889 22.75 12.97 -16.30
CA GLU A 889 23.63 11.91 -16.79
C GLU A 889 25.11 12.31 -16.67
N ASP A 890 25.47 13.53 -17.09
CA ASP A 890 26.84 14.06 -16.99
C ASP A 890 27.35 14.07 -15.53
N ARG A 891 26.45 14.31 -14.56
CA ARG A 891 26.80 14.25 -13.12
C ARG A 891 26.97 12.83 -12.59
N ILE A 892 26.14 11.89 -13.05
CA ILE A 892 26.11 10.52 -12.53
C ILE A 892 27.21 9.67 -13.17
N GLU A 893 27.28 9.65 -14.49
CA GLU A 893 28.20 8.78 -15.24
C GLU A 893 29.57 9.45 -15.49
N GLY A 894 29.63 10.78 -15.35
CA GLY A 894 30.83 11.57 -15.62
C GLY A 894 31.00 11.89 -17.10
N VAL A 895 31.65 13.01 -17.39
CA VAL A 895 32.10 13.38 -18.74
C VAL A 895 33.63 13.25 -18.77
N GLU A 896 34.16 12.46 -19.71
CA GLU A 896 35.62 12.41 -19.97
C GLU A 896 36.18 13.75 -20.49
#